data_AF-A0A7V8K0G9-F1
#
_entry.id   AF-A0A7V8K0G9-F1
#
_cell.length_a   1.000
_cell.length_b   1.000
_cell.length_c   1.000
_cell.angle_alpha   90.00
_cell.angle_beta   90.00
_cell.angle_gamma   90.00
#
_symmetry.space_group_name_H-M   'P 1'
#
loop_
_entity.id
_entity.type
_entity.pdbx_description
1 polymer ?
#
loop_
_entity_poly.entity_id
_entity_poly.type
_entity_poly.pdbx_seq_one_letter_code
_entity_poly.pdbx_strand_id
1 'polypeptide(L)'
;MKTVKPLRLSVITRPFLRQGHQRLALTVMGMVSMDEQPVLLPETEFWKTVSEELGPTGAIDLGMPKACAEFLATGHAYTHHQAEKTACAVELRVGALARQLVVFGDRYWVDGRASAPQPFESMRLDWSRAYGGPAFADNPLGIGQQPELVNGLWVQRLPNVEHPQRRIDHPGRAMEPACLGAIDVSWPARMRLIGSDYGAHWREHLFPGFAQDMDWRLFNAAAPEQRWPQADRITGGTPYEIWNMHPAQPMQRGRLPDWRARGFVARKTQAGGDEPEHFDELELRLTTAWFFPHREQIALIFHGETAIAEDDAADITHLMPAIERAADAPRPLAHYLEILQRRSDPETGALHTFRDEELLPAETIGPWIDQLEEEESPLVRNMRERARTLREDLADKGVAAGHKPRHFKERAVPEPFTRRPSLSELPAFMERAKAYEREQLQKLEDGRRDLARHAKANAPESRKVGFDTGEMVDSAQRTEVKGPPAFDAKTVMQGLLGIAPATRSPQMPPEQQLALEQAAENGRRGLIDMYRLGAQHQSAADAMDGTRAAEARERVLQLMATTRDLSGLDLTGADLSGIDLRGARLHRTLLESASLAGAQLDGADATEAVLVRANLAHASLAHCVLDRANLSLARCERTSFAHARLSPRARRVASSTAISAARDSRS
;
A
#
# COMPACT_ATOMS: atom_id res chain seq x y z
N MET A 1 -12.17 9.15 -14.44
CA MET A 1 -10.86 9.83 -14.28
C MET A 1 -9.96 9.07 -13.31
N LYS A 2 -8.78 8.63 -13.75
CA LYS A 2 -7.72 8.00 -12.93
C LYS A 2 -6.64 9.03 -12.59
N THR A 3 -5.99 8.91 -11.44
CA THR A 3 -4.89 9.81 -11.04
C THR A 3 -3.59 9.02 -10.97
N VAL A 4 -2.60 9.46 -11.75
CA VAL A 4 -1.24 8.91 -11.76
C VAL A 4 -0.34 9.93 -11.10
N LYS A 5 0.13 9.69 -9.88
CA LYS A 5 0.87 10.68 -9.09
C LYS A 5 2.03 10.05 -8.33
N PRO A 6 3.06 10.83 -7.96
CA PRO A 6 4.06 10.36 -7.00
C PRO A 6 3.46 10.23 -5.60
N LEU A 7 4.09 9.45 -4.73
CA LEU A 7 3.60 9.15 -3.37
C LEU A 7 3.77 10.30 -2.37
N ARG A 8 4.40 11.40 -2.80
CA ARG A 8 4.62 12.62 -1.99
C ARG A 8 3.63 13.74 -2.31
N LEU A 9 2.81 13.59 -3.36
CA LEU A 9 1.85 14.60 -3.76
C LEU A 9 0.43 14.13 -3.52
N SER A 10 -0.38 15.00 -2.93
CA SER A 10 -1.82 14.85 -2.79
C SER A 10 -2.53 15.65 -3.88
N VAL A 11 -3.68 15.14 -4.34
CA VAL A 11 -4.42 15.71 -5.47
C VAL A 11 -5.89 15.83 -5.11
N ILE A 12 -6.47 17.01 -5.33
CA ILE A 12 -7.91 17.25 -5.30
C ILE A 12 -8.34 17.75 -6.67
N THR A 13 -9.47 17.25 -7.16
CA THR A 13 -10.06 17.66 -8.43
C THR A 13 -11.50 18.06 -8.22
N ARG A 14 -11.94 19.09 -8.94
CA ARG A 14 -13.30 19.59 -8.78
C ARG A 14 -13.81 20.18 -10.10
N PRO A 15 -14.78 19.54 -10.75
CA PRO A 15 -15.53 20.18 -11.82
C PRO A 15 -16.29 21.39 -11.28
N PHE A 16 -16.31 22.48 -12.05
CA PHE A 16 -17.01 23.70 -11.69
C PHE A 16 -17.37 24.52 -12.93
N LEU A 17 -18.40 25.35 -12.77
CA LEU A 17 -18.82 26.33 -13.76
C LEU A 17 -18.20 27.69 -13.47
N ARG A 18 -17.60 28.31 -14.49
CA ARG A 18 -17.18 29.72 -14.46
C ARG A 18 -17.74 30.43 -15.67
N GLN A 19 -18.62 31.41 -15.43
CA GLN A 19 -19.24 32.22 -16.50
C GLN A 19 -19.88 31.35 -17.60
N GLY A 20 -20.59 30.28 -17.21
CA GLY A 20 -21.24 29.35 -18.14
C GLY A 20 -20.32 28.33 -18.82
N HIS A 21 -19.02 28.36 -18.56
CA HIS A 21 -18.06 27.40 -19.10
C HIS A 21 -17.69 26.33 -18.07
N GLN A 22 -17.77 25.06 -18.47
CA GLN A 22 -17.37 23.92 -17.66
C GLN A 22 -15.84 23.86 -17.55
N ARG A 23 -15.33 23.72 -16.34
CA ARG A 23 -13.90 23.63 -16.03
C ARG A 23 -13.63 22.56 -14.99
N LEU A 24 -12.44 21.98 -15.06
CA LEU A 24 -11.90 21.14 -14.00
C LEU A 24 -10.80 21.91 -13.27
N ALA A 25 -10.95 22.07 -11.95
CA ALA A 25 -9.89 22.51 -11.08
C ALA A 25 -8.98 21.32 -10.72
N LEU A 26 -7.67 21.53 -10.78
CA LEU A 26 -6.65 20.62 -10.30
C LEU A 26 -5.86 21.30 -9.18
N THR A 27 -5.93 20.73 -7.98
CA THR A 27 -5.18 21.18 -6.81
C THR A 27 -4.16 20.11 -6.46
N VAL A 28 -2.88 20.49 -6.40
CA VAL A 28 -1.76 19.61 -6.06
C VAL A 28 -1.10 20.13 -4.79
N MET A 29 -0.88 19.24 -3.83
CA MET A 29 -0.35 19.60 -2.52
C MET A 29 0.86 18.73 -2.19
N GLY A 30 1.88 19.32 -1.57
CA GLY A 30 3.03 18.61 -1.02
C GLY A 30 3.44 19.19 0.33
N MET A 31 3.85 18.33 1.26
CA MET A 31 4.48 18.76 2.51
C MET A 31 5.98 18.86 2.30
N VAL A 32 6.59 19.97 2.68
CA VAL A 32 8.00 20.25 2.46
C VAL A 32 8.69 20.55 3.78
N SER A 33 9.90 20.04 3.98
CA SER A 33 10.72 20.41 5.15
C SER A 33 11.28 21.83 5.04
N MET A 34 11.62 22.44 6.16
CA MET A 34 12.17 23.81 6.23
C MET A 34 13.71 23.85 6.24
N ASP A 35 14.38 22.75 5.91
CA ASP A 35 15.84 22.65 5.85
C ASP A 35 16.46 23.51 4.73
N GLU A 36 17.78 23.67 4.74
CA GLU A 36 18.52 24.35 3.65
C GLU A 36 18.26 23.72 2.28
N GLN A 37 18.06 22.40 2.25
CA GLN A 37 17.66 21.63 1.07
C GLN A 37 16.27 21.02 1.33
N PRO A 38 15.19 21.74 0.98
CA PRO A 38 13.84 21.29 1.27
C PRO A 38 13.51 20.01 0.50
N VAL A 39 12.94 19.03 1.20
CA VAL A 39 12.46 17.77 0.63
C VAL A 39 10.95 17.61 0.81
N LEU A 40 10.30 16.94 -0.13
CA LEU A 40 8.91 16.51 -0.06
C LEU A 40 8.78 15.30 0.85
N LEU A 41 7.91 15.42 1.84
CA LEU A 41 7.56 14.36 2.76
C LEU A 41 6.43 13.48 2.17
N PRO A 42 6.28 12.22 2.64
CA PRO A 42 5.24 11.33 2.18
C PRO A 42 3.82 11.91 2.34
N GLU A 43 2.91 11.60 1.42
CA GLU A 43 1.52 12.06 1.47
C GLU A 43 0.81 11.63 2.77
N THR A 44 1.15 10.46 3.32
CA THR A 44 0.61 10.00 4.60
C THR A 44 0.99 10.91 5.75
N GLU A 45 2.19 11.48 5.73
CA GLU A 45 2.65 12.45 6.72
C GLU A 45 1.97 13.81 6.50
N PHE A 46 1.80 14.24 5.25
CA PHE A 46 1.03 15.44 4.91
C PHE A 46 -0.36 15.40 5.58
N TRP A 47 -1.13 14.34 5.35
CA TRP A 47 -2.49 14.24 5.89
C TRP A 47 -2.53 14.06 7.41
N LYS A 48 -1.53 13.38 7.99
CA LYS A 48 -1.38 13.28 9.44
C LYS A 48 -1.18 14.66 10.06
N THR A 49 -0.19 15.43 9.58
CA THR A 49 0.09 16.79 10.09
C THR A 49 -1.12 17.70 9.91
N VAL A 50 -1.76 17.69 8.73
CA VAL A 50 -2.96 18.51 8.47
C VAL A 50 -4.09 18.18 9.44
N SER A 51 -4.37 16.89 9.68
CA SER A 51 -5.44 16.47 10.59
C SER A 51 -5.12 16.81 12.05
N GLU A 52 -3.85 16.69 12.48
CA GLU A 52 -3.42 17.04 13.84
C GLU A 52 -3.49 18.56 14.08
N GLU A 53 -3.12 19.37 13.09
CA GLU A 53 -2.98 20.82 13.26
C GLU A 53 -4.25 21.62 12.97
N LEU A 54 -5.05 21.22 11.98
CA LEU A 54 -6.27 21.96 11.60
C LEU A 54 -7.53 21.44 12.29
N GLY A 55 -7.47 20.22 12.87
CA GLY A 55 -8.61 19.58 13.49
C GLY A 55 -9.70 19.15 12.49
N PRO A 56 -10.82 18.60 12.98
CA PRO A 56 -11.82 17.93 12.14
C PRO A 56 -12.63 18.87 11.23
N THR A 57 -12.72 20.15 11.57
CA THR A 57 -13.46 21.16 10.80
C THR A 57 -12.55 22.04 9.94
N GLY A 58 -11.23 21.96 10.12
CA GLY A 58 -10.28 22.79 9.40
C GLY A 58 -9.97 22.23 8.02
N ALA A 59 -10.33 22.97 6.98
CA ALA A 59 -9.98 22.62 5.60
C ALA A 59 -8.65 23.25 5.19
N ILE A 60 -7.71 22.42 4.71
CA ILE A 60 -6.43 22.89 4.15
C ILE A 60 -6.63 23.63 2.81
N ASP A 61 -7.60 23.18 2.00
CA ASP A 61 -8.02 23.83 0.76
C ASP A 61 -9.45 23.40 0.35
N LEU A 62 -10.12 24.17 -0.51
CA LEU A 62 -11.46 23.87 -1.06
C LEU A 62 -11.42 23.22 -2.46
N GLY A 63 -10.23 23.00 -3.00
CA GLY A 63 -10.00 22.39 -4.31
C GLY A 63 -10.37 23.32 -5.47
N MET A 64 -10.35 24.63 -5.23
CA MET A 64 -10.82 25.65 -6.18
C MET A 64 -9.69 26.63 -6.52
N PRO A 65 -9.56 27.08 -7.79
CA PRO A 65 -8.50 28.00 -8.19
C PRO A 65 -8.58 29.32 -7.42
N LYS A 66 -7.43 29.80 -6.95
CA LYS A 66 -7.33 31.06 -6.20
C LYS A 66 -7.05 32.24 -7.12
N ALA A 67 -7.70 33.36 -6.80
CA ALA A 67 -7.57 34.62 -7.54
C ALA A 67 -6.18 35.24 -7.35
N CYS A 68 -5.61 35.11 -6.15
CA CYS A 68 -4.28 35.58 -5.83
C CYS A 68 -3.53 34.61 -4.93
N ALA A 69 -2.22 34.79 -4.85
CA ALA A 69 -1.36 34.07 -3.93
C ALA A 69 -1.57 34.51 -2.47
N GLU A 70 -1.39 33.59 -1.54
CA GLU A 70 -1.55 33.83 -0.10
C GLU A 70 -0.59 32.99 0.74
N PHE A 71 -0.37 33.39 2.00
CA PHE A 71 0.32 32.55 2.98
C PHE A 71 -0.48 32.45 4.27
N LEU A 72 -0.38 31.30 4.93
CA LEU A 72 -1.04 31.04 6.22
C LEU A 72 -0.05 30.39 7.19
N ALA A 73 -0.39 30.40 8.47
CA ALA A 73 0.37 29.64 9.45
C ALA A 73 -0.55 29.02 10.50
N THR A 74 -0.13 27.86 10.99
CA THR A 74 -0.74 27.19 12.14
C THR A 74 0.36 26.71 13.07
N GLY A 75 0.21 26.97 14.36
CA GLY A 75 1.21 26.60 15.35
C GLY A 75 1.00 27.34 16.65
N HIS A 76 2.10 27.64 17.33
CA HIS A 76 2.09 28.24 18.66
C HIS A 76 3.02 29.44 18.72
N ALA A 77 2.75 30.35 19.63
CA ALA A 77 3.68 31.38 20.07
C ALA A 77 4.42 30.87 21.30
N TYR A 78 5.74 31.04 21.36
CA TYR A 78 6.58 30.58 22.45
C TYR A 78 7.23 31.77 23.18
N THR A 79 7.15 31.78 24.51
CA THR A 79 7.87 32.77 25.34
C THR A 79 9.24 32.27 25.76
N HIS A 80 9.66 31.08 25.31
CA HIS A 80 10.95 30.47 25.67
C HIS A 80 12.12 31.44 25.52
N HIS A 81 12.08 32.32 24.51
CA HIS A 81 13.12 33.29 24.17
C HIS A 81 12.95 34.68 24.84
N GLN A 82 11.89 34.88 25.61
CA GLN A 82 11.59 36.17 26.25
C GLN A 82 12.10 36.23 27.70
N ALA A 83 12.50 37.41 28.17
CA ALA A 83 12.84 37.60 29.58
C ALA A 83 11.59 37.48 30.47
N GLU A 84 10.49 38.12 30.06
CA GLU A 84 9.18 37.99 30.70
C GLU A 84 8.34 36.93 29.98
N LYS A 85 7.88 35.92 30.71
CA LYS A 85 7.14 34.77 30.15
C LYS A 85 5.64 35.04 29.96
N THR A 86 5.21 36.29 29.95
CA THR A 86 3.80 36.69 29.98
C THR A 86 3.29 37.19 28.63
N ALA A 87 4.18 37.57 27.72
CA ALA A 87 3.84 38.02 26.37
C ALA A 87 4.99 37.76 25.38
N CYS A 88 4.65 37.60 24.09
CA CYS A 88 5.64 37.62 23.01
C CYS A 88 5.04 38.19 21.72
N ALA A 89 5.87 38.82 20.90
CA ALA A 89 5.50 39.22 19.55
C ALA A 89 5.77 38.08 18.57
N VAL A 90 4.82 37.81 17.67
CA VAL A 90 4.96 36.84 16.59
C VAL A 90 4.93 37.59 15.28
N GLU A 91 5.85 37.24 14.39
CA GLU A 91 5.86 37.74 13.02
C GLU A 91 6.08 36.58 12.05
N LEU A 92 5.28 36.55 10.99
CA LEU A 92 5.56 35.75 9.80
C LEU A 92 5.72 36.68 8.62
N ARG A 93 6.92 36.68 8.03
CA ARG A 93 7.25 37.43 6.83
C ARG A 93 7.50 36.46 5.69
N VAL A 94 6.87 36.70 4.56
CA VAL A 94 7.07 35.95 3.32
C VAL A 94 7.22 36.97 2.19
N GLY A 95 8.41 37.04 1.60
CA GLY A 95 8.76 38.06 0.62
C GLY A 95 8.53 39.48 1.14
N ALA A 96 7.65 40.22 0.46
CA ALA A 96 7.30 41.60 0.79
C ALA A 96 6.16 41.75 1.83
N LEU A 97 5.46 40.66 2.16
CA LEU A 97 4.35 40.71 3.12
C LEU A 97 4.82 40.25 4.50
N ALA A 98 4.30 40.89 5.54
CA ALA A 98 4.54 40.52 6.92
C ALA A 98 3.24 40.60 7.71
N ARG A 99 2.98 39.60 8.55
CA ARG A 99 1.86 39.62 9.50
C ARG A 99 2.42 39.54 10.91
N GLN A 100 2.12 40.57 11.70
CA GLN A 100 2.55 40.70 13.09
C GLN A 100 1.38 40.53 14.03
N LEU A 101 1.62 39.83 15.14
CA LEU A 101 0.68 39.60 16.23
C LEU A 101 1.40 39.84 17.56
N VAL A 102 0.66 40.25 18.58
CA VAL A 102 1.14 40.22 19.97
C VAL A 102 0.31 39.20 20.71
N VAL A 103 1.00 38.31 21.43
CA VAL A 103 0.41 37.20 22.15
C VAL A 103 0.63 37.40 23.63
N PHE A 104 -0.44 37.30 24.40
CA PHE A 104 -0.44 37.44 25.85
C PHE A 104 -0.91 36.14 26.49
N GLY A 105 -0.41 35.87 27.69
CA GLY A 105 -1.04 34.88 28.56
C GLY A 105 -2.45 35.30 28.97
N ASP A 106 -3.13 34.43 29.71
CA ASP A 106 -4.52 34.67 30.08
C ASP A 106 -4.68 35.97 30.88
N ARG A 107 -5.71 36.74 30.50
CA ARG A 107 -6.05 38.04 31.06
C ARG A 107 -7.56 38.16 31.22
N TYR A 108 -7.98 38.97 32.18
CA TYR A 108 -9.38 39.17 32.55
C TYR A 108 -9.68 40.64 32.73
N TRP A 109 -10.92 41.05 32.49
CA TRP A 109 -11.43 42.34 32.96
C TRP A 109 -11.69 42.27 34.46
N VAL A 110 -11.04 43.16 35.21
CA VAL A 110 -11.24 43.36 36.65
C VAL A 110 -11.48 44.85 36.88
N ASP A 111 -12.68 45.20 37.34
CA ASP A 111 -13.10 46.60 37.58
C ASP A 111 -12.82 47.55 36.39
N GLY A 112 -13.08 47.07 35.18
CA GLY A 112 -12.89 47.82 33.94
C GLY A 112 -11.44 47.95 33.47
N ARG A 113 -10.48 47.26 34.10
CA ARG A 113 -9.07 47.21 33.72
C ARG A 113 -8.64 45.80 33.37
N ALA A 114 -7.71 45.67 32.41
CA ALA A 114 -7.12 44.39 32.10
C ALA A 114 -6.20 43.94 33.23
N SER A 115 -6.33 42.69 33.67
CA SER A 115 -5.37 42.06 34.59
C SER A 115 -3.97 41.97 33.96
N ALA A 116 -2.95 41.80 34.80
CA ALA A 116 -1.63 41.44 34.30
C ALA A 116 -1.70 40.09 33.55
N PRO A 117 -0.99 39.92 32.41
CA PRO A 117 -0.95 38.66 31.70
C PRO A 117 -0.24 37.59 32.53
N GLN A 118 -0.85 36.40 32.59
CA GLN A 118 -0.23 35.26 33.25
C GLN A 118 0.95 34.70 32.44
N PRO A 119 1.94 34.03 33.08
CA PRO A 119 2.99 33.35 32.34
C PRO A 119 2.45 32.20 31.48
N PHE A 120 3.04 31.98 30.30
CA PHE A 120 2.75 30.83 29.45
C PHE A 120 4.02 30.38 28.73
N GLU A 121 4.22 29.07 28.55
CA GLU A 121 5.35 28.54 27.77
C GLU A 121 5.06 28.56 26.27
N SER A 122 3.86 28.11 25.90
CA SER A 122 3.34 28.12 24.53
C SER A 122 1.86 28.53 24.51
N MET A 123 1.45 29.23 23.46
CA MET A 123 0.06 29.65 23.25
C MET A 123 -0.33 29.35 21.81
N ARG A 124 -1.44 28.62 21.61
CA ARG A 124 -1.93 28.28 20.28
C ARG A 124 -2.28 29.54 19.49
N LEU A 125 -1.92 29.57 18.21
CA LEU A 125 -2.21 30.66 17.28
C LEU A 125 -3.35 30.24 16.35
N ASP A 126 -4.59 30.35 16.85
CA ASP A 126 -5.80 30.07 16.09
C ASP A 126 -6.93 31.05 16.45
N TRP A 127 -8.07 30.88 15.78
CA TRP A 127 -9.24 31.74 15.96
C TRP A 127 -9.85 31.68 17.36
N SER A 128 -9.66 30.57 18.10
CA SER A 128 -10.17 30.43 19.48
C SER A 128 -9.46 31.34 20.48
N ARG A 129 -8.28 31.84 20.11
CA ARG A 129 -7.45 32.73 20.92
C ARG A 129 -7.52 34.20 20.48
N ALA A 130 -8.16 34.48 19.35
CA ALA A 130 -8.41 35.83 18.85
C ALA A 130 -9.71 36.41 19.40
N TYR A 131 -9.91 37.72 19.25
CA TYR A 131 -11.15 38.38 19.65
C TYR A 131 -12.36 37.74 18.96
N GLY A 132 -13.43 37.50 19.70
CA GLY A 132 -14.66 36.92 19.17
C GLY A 132 -15.52 36.29 20.26
N GLY A 133 -16.41 35.40 19.83
CA GLY A 133 -17.33 34.65 20.68
C GLY A 133 -18.59 34.24 19.92
N PRO A 134 -19.46 33.38 20.48
CA PRO A 134 -20.59 32.79 19.74
C PRO A 134 -21.54 33.80 19.08
N ALA A 135 -21.65 35.02 19.61
CA ALA A 135 -22.45 36.10 19.05
C ALA A 135 -21.70 37.02 18.05
N PHE A 136 -20.44 36.73 17.76
CA PHE A 136 -19.58 37.50 16.86
C PHE A 136 -19.35 36.73 15.56
N ALA A 137 -20.13 37.07 14.53
CA ALA A 137 -20.22 36.28 13.29
C ALA A 137 -18.89 36.14 12.52
N ASP A 138 -17.98 37.12 12.60
CA ASP A 138 -16.67 37.07 11.93
C ASP A 138 -15.63 36.20 12.67
N ASN A 139 -15.91 35.78 13.90
CA ASN A 139 -15.13 34.81 14.65
C ASN A 139 -15.96 34.20 15.80
N PRO A 140 -16.87 33.26 15.49
CA PRO A 140 -17.73 32.63 16.49
C PRO A 140 -16.96 31.76 17.51
N LEU A 141 -15.74 31.35 17.16
CA LEU A 141 -14.87 30.51 17.98
C LEU A 141 -14.05 31.32 18.99
N GLY A 142 -13.93 32.64 18.79
CA GLY A 142 -13.04 33.50 19.56
C GLY A 142 -13.46 33.74 20.99
N ILE A 143 -12.69 34.61 21.65
CA ILE A 143 -12.86 34.92 23.07
C ILE A 143 -12.90 36.42 23.33
N GLY A 144 -13.55 36.80 24.42
CA GLY A 144 -13.55 38.15 24.99
C GLY A 144 -14.69 39.08 24.56
N GLN A 145 -15.58 38.66 23.66
CA GLN A 145 -16.79 39.43 23.34
C GLN A 145 -17.86 39.35 24.44
N GLN A 146 -17.94 38.22 25.16
CA GLN A 146 -18.95 37.99 26.22
C GLN A 146 -18.31 37.45 27.51
N PRO A 147 -18.90 37.73 28.69
CA PRO A 147 -18.56 37.04 29.92
C PRO A 147 -18.89 35.55 29.84
N GLU A 148 -18.04 34.73 30.46
CA GLU A 148 -18.24 33.29 30.62
C GLU A 148 -18.25 32.91 32.10
N LEU A 149 -18.93 31.81 32.41
CA LEU A 149 -19.00 31.27 33.77
C LEU A 149 -17.82 30.31 33.98
N VAL A 150 -16.84 30.72 34.79
CA VAL A 150 -15.67 29.89 35.14
C VAL A 150 -15.70 29.65 36.64
N ASN A 151 -15.78 28.38 37.05
CA ASN A 151 -15.85 27.98 38.47
C ASN A 151 -16.94 28.73 39.28
N GLY A 152 -18.09 29.01 38.66
CA GLY A 152 -19.20 29.72 39.30
C GLY A 152 -19.07 31.24 39.36
N LEU A 153 -17.99 31.81 38.82
CA LEU A 153 -17.78 33.25 38.71
C LEU A 153 -17.94 33.71 37.26
N TRP A 154 -18.65 34.81 37.07
CA TRP A 154 -18.73 35.48 35.76
C TRP A 154 -17.44 36.25 35.53
N VAL A 155 -16.68 35.84 34.52
CA VAL A 155 -15.43 36.47 34.13
C VAL A 155 -15.47 36.80 32.64
N GLN A 156 -14.96 37.97 32.26
CA GLN A 156 -14.76 38.28 30.85
C GLN A 156 -13.27 38.24 30.55
N ARG A 157 -12.85 37.23 29.80
CA ARG A 157 -11.47 37.08 29.34
C ARG A 157 -11.12 38.10 28.28
N LEU A 158 -9.85 38.43 28.16
CA LEU A 158 -9.32 39.14 27.00
C LEU A 158 -8.76 38.13 26.00
N PRO A 159 -8.78 38.45 24.69
CA PRO A 159 -8.12 37.61 23.69
C PRO A 159 -6.63 37.45 23.99
N ASN A 160 -6.09 36.27 23.70
CA ASN A 160 -4.65 36.04 23.84
C ASN A 160 -3.90 36.60 22.63
N VAL A 161 -4.50 36.54 21.44
CA VAL A 161 -3.90 36.99 20.17
C VAL A 161 -4.54 38.31 19.74
N GLU A 162 -3.72 39.35 19.63
CA GLU A 162 -4.14 40.69 19.25
C GLU A 162 -3.25 41.30 18.15
N HIS A 163 -3.77 42.28 17.44
CA HIS A 163 -3.00 43.09 16.51
C HIS A 163 -2.13 44.11 17.29
N PRO A 164 -0.84 44.32 16.95
CA PRO A 164 0.05 45.15 17.76
C PRO A 164 -0.42 46.60 17.94
N GLN A 165 -1.00 47.20 16.89
CA GLN A 165 -1.46 48.60 16.87
C GLN A 165 -2.95 48.77 17.20
N ARG A 166 -3.73 47.69 17.22
CA ARG A 166 -5.19 47.73 17.40
C ARG A 166 -5.50 46.78 18.55
N ARG A 167 -5.24 47.22 19.79
CA ARG A 167 -5.40 46.43 21.00
C ARG A 167 -6.69 46.76 21.74
N ILE A 168 -7.18 45.82 22.54
CA ILE A 168 -8.32 46.07 23.44
C ILE A 168 -7.84 46.90 24.63
N ASP A 169 -8.50 48.01 24.92
CA ASP A 169 -8.13 48.94 25.99
C ASP A 169 -9.27 49.23 26.98
N HIS A 170 -10.51 48.91 26.63
CA HIS A 170 -11.67 49.00 27.53
C HIS A 170 -12.74 47.94 27.23
N PRO A 171 -13.58 47.56 28.21
CA PRO A 171 -14.67 46.62 28.01
C PRO A 171 -15.68 47.09 26.93
N GLY A 172 -16.23 46.14 26.17
CA GLY A 172 -17.27 46.40 25.17
C GLY A 172 -16.78 46.94 23.83
N ARG A 173 -15.49 47.26 23.69
CA ARG A 173 -14.89 47.62 22.40
C ARG A 173 -14.88 46.39 21.47
N ALA A 174 -15.54 46.51 20.31
CA ALA A 174 -15.41 45.53 19.23
C ALA A 174 -14.05 45.68 18.54
N MET A 175 -13.46 44.55 18.18
CA MET A 175 -12.17 44.50 17.47
C MET A 175 -12.25 43.59 16.26
N GLU A 176 -11.40 43.89 15.29
CA GLU A 176 -11.13 42.95 14.21
C GLU A 176 -10.29 41.78 14.77
N PRO A 177 -10.75 40.53 14.66
CA PRO A 177 -10.00 39.37 15.12
C PRO A 177 -8.69 39.24 14.33
N ALA A 178 -7.58 38.95 15.03
CA ALA A 178 -6.27 38.79 14.42
C ALA A 178 -5.80 37.34 14.50
N CYS A 179 -5.54 36.70 13.36
CA CYS A 179 -5.01 35.34 13.27
C CYS A 179 -4.09 35.20 12.06
N LEU A 180 -3.31 34.11 11.99
CA LEU A 180 -2.53 33.69 10.81
C LEU A 180 -3.20 32.54 10.03
N GLY A 181 -4.21 31.90 10.63
CA GLY A 181 -4.91 30.74 10.06
C GLY A 181 -6.01 31.10 9.07
N ALA A 182 -6.65 30.08 8.50
CA ALA A 182 -7.69 30.23 7.49
C ALA A 182 -8.98 30.80 8.06
N ILE A 183 -9.54 31.83 7.42
CA ILE A 183 -10.90 32.29 7.66
C ILE A 183 -11.85 31.24 7.11
N ASP A 184 -12.78 30.77 7.94
CA ASP A 184 -13.78 29.79 7.50
C ASP A 184 -14.64 30.35 6.35
N VAL A 185 -14.94 29.51 5.36
CA VAL A 185 -15.67 29.95 4.16
C VAL A 185 -17.09 30.42 4.49
N SER A 186 -17.69 29.90 5.57
CA SER A 186 -19.03 30.24 6.03
C SER A 186 -19.12 31.57 6.79
N TRP A 187 -17.99 32.15 7.18
CA TRP A 187 -17.98 33.41 7.94
C TRP A 187 -18.24 34.62 7.03
N PRO A 188 -18.85 35.71 7.54
CA PRO A 188 -19.25 36.85 6.73
C PRO A 188 -18.11 37.48 5.92
N ALA A 189 -16.90 37.50 6.48
CA ALA A 189 -15.68 37.96 5.80
C ALA A 189 -15.46 37.31 4.41
N ARG A 190 -15.81 36.03 4.25
CA ARG A 190 -15.75 35.28 2.99
C ARG A 190 -17.10 35.16 2.32
N MET A 191 -18.17 34.87 3.05
CA MET A 191 -19.52 34.68 2.47
C MET A 191 -20.03 35.89 1.69
N ARG A 192 -19.65 37.12 2.08
CA ARG A 192 -19.99 38.33 1.30
C ARG A 192 -19.44 38.34 -0.13
N LEU A 193 -18.47 37.47 -0.44
CA LEU A 193 -17.82 37.35 -1.75
C LEU A 193 -18.54 36.37 -2.68
N ILE A 194 -19.57 35.65 -2.20
CA ILE A 194 -20.29 34.63 -2.99
C ILE A 194 -21.16 35.22 -4.11
N GLY A 195 -21.29 36.56 -4.17
CA GLY A 195 -22.19 37.27 -5.07
C GLY A 195 -23.62 37.32 -4.55
N SER A 196 -24.46 38.06 -5.25
CA SER A 196 -25.86 38.29 -4.91
C SER A 196 -26.81 38.10 -6.08
N ASP A 197 -26.31 38.07 -7.32
CA ASP A 197 -27.11 38.00 -8.53
C ASP A 197 -27.55 36.56 -8.89
N TYR A 198 -28.40 35.99 -8.02
CA TYR A 198 -29.04 34.68 -8.22
C TYR A 198 -30.42 34.80 -8.89
N GLY A 199 -30.53 35.69 -9.88
CA GLY A 199 -31.77 36.03 -10.58
C GLY A 199 -32.23 35.02 -11.65
N ALA A 200 -33.05 35.48 -12.60
CA ALA A 200 -33.51 34.66 -13.73
C ALA A 200 -32.34 34.20 -14.63
N HIS A 201 -31.42 35.11 -14.95
CA HIS A 201 -30.24 34.80 -15.76
C HIS A 201 -29.39 33.68 -15.14
N TRP A 202 -29.13 33.75 -13.83
CA TRP A 202 -28.38 32.69 -13.15
C TRP A 202 -29.12 31.34 -13.21
N ARG A 203 -30.42 31.32 -12.94
CA ARG A 203 -31.23 30.08 -12.99
C ARG A 203 -31.24 29.45 -14.39
N GLU A 204 -31.26 30.27 -15.44
CA GLU A 204 -31.36 29.80 -16.82
C GLU A 204 -30.01 29.41 -17.45
N HIS A 205 -28.91 30.05 -17.03
CA HIS A 205 -27.61 29.93 -17.73
C HIS A 205 -26.41 29.57 -16.87
N LEU A 206 -26.48 29.79 -15.54
CA LEU A 206 -25.33 29.63 -14.65
C LEU A 206 -25.52 28.53 -13.61
N PHE A 207 -26.76 28.18 -13.24
CA PHE A 207 -27.06 27.07 -12.32
C PHE A 207 -26.49 25.74 -12.86
N PRO A 208 -25.85 24.90 -12.03
CA PRO A 208 -25.66 25.01 -10.57
C PRO A 208 -24.39 25.76 -10.12
N GLY A 209 -23.77 26.54 -11.00
CA GLY A 209 -22.57 27.35 -10.73
C GLY A 209 -22.81 28.61 -9.90
N PHE A 210 -21.80 29.48 -9.87
CA PHE A 210 -21.82 30.71 -9.05
C PHE A 210 -22.50 31.89 -9.75
N ALA A 211 -22.96 32.86 -8.97
CA ALA A 211 -23.46 34.14 -9.48
C ALA A 211 -22.39 34.87 -10.30
N GLN A 212 -22.83 35.68 -11.27
CA GLN A 212 -21.93 36.40 -12.17
C GLN A 212 -21.07 37.44 -11.45
N ASP A 213 -21.62 38.04 -10.38
CA ASP A 213 -20.97 39.04 -9.53
C ASP A 213 -20.10 38.42 -8.41
N MET A 214 -19.93 37.09 -8.38
CA MET A 214 -19.08 36.43 -7.41
C MET A 214 -17.63 36.90 -7.51
N ASP A 215 -17.03 37.19 -6.37
CA ASP A 215 -15.61 37.47 -6.24
C ASP A 215 -14.83 36.18 -5.92
N TRP A 216 -13.97 35.76 -6.85
CA TRP A 216 -13.15 34.55 -6.74
C TRP A 216 -12.18 34.54 -5.55
N ARG A 217 -11.94 35.70 -4.93
CA ARG A 217 -11.24 35.78 -3.63
C ARG A 217 -12.01 35.11 -2.49
N LEU A 218 -13.24 34.64 -2.74
CA LEU A 218 -13.96 33.69 -1.89
C LEU A 218 -13.09 32.47 -1.56
N PHE A 219 -12.29 31.95 -2.50
CA PHE A 219 -11.47 30.75 -2.32
C PHE A 219 -10.10 31.00 -1.67
N ASN A 220 -9.70 32.27 -1.55
CA ASN A 220 -8.57 32.66 -0.72
C ASN A 220 -8.98 32.59 0.76
N ALA A 221 -8.24 31.82 1.55
CA ALA A 221 -8.55 31.56 2.95
C ALA A 221 -7.86 32.53 3.91
N ALA A 222 -6.74 33.13 3.53
CA ALA A 222 -5.94 33.99 4.41
C ALA A 222 -6.62 35.36 4.65
N ALA A 223 -6.25 36.12 5.67
CA ALA A 223 -6.70 37.51 5.77
C ALA A 223 -6.18 38.37 4.59
N PRO A 224 -6.82 39.48 4.18
CA PRO A 224 -6.39 40.29 3.04
C PRO A 224 -4.92 40.72 3.07
N GLU A 225 -4.36 40.96 4.26
CA GLU A 225 -2.96 41.38 4.44
C GLU A 225 -1.94 40.25 4.25
N GLN A 226 -2.42 39.00 4.20
CA GLN A 226 -1.63 37.79 3.92
C GLN A 226 -1.76 37.33 2.45
N ARG A 227 -2.36 38.16 1.60
CA ARG A 227 -2.57 37.89 0.17
C ARG A 227 -1.77 38.89 -0.66
N TRP A 228 -1.23 38.48 -1.79
CA TRP A 228 -0.65 39.40 -2.78
C TRP A 228 -1.70 39.80 -3.82
N PRO A 229 -2.33 40.99 -3.73
CA PRO A 229 -3.52 41.28 -4.55
C PRO A 229 -3.26 41.31 -6.07
N GLN A 230 -1.99 41.52 -6.46
CA GLN A 230 -1.55 41.62 -7.85
C GLN A 230 -0.69 40.43 -8.30
N ALA A 231 -0.47 39.43 -7.43
CA ALA A 231 0.31 38.24 -7.77
C ALA A 231 -0.60 37.02 -7.71
N ASP A 232 -0.61 36.28 -8.80
CA ASP A 232 -1.45 35.10 -8.99
C ASP A 232 -0.74 33.82 -8.51
N ARG A 233 0.56 33.92 -8.19
CA ARG A 233 1.43 32.87 -7.65
C ARG A 233 2.49 33.46 -6.71
N ILE A 234 3.01 32.64 -5.81
CA ILE A 234 4.20 32.90 -5.02
C ILE A 234 5.41 32.51 -5.88
N THR A 235 6.36 33.43 -6.05
CA THR A 235 7.60 33.16 -6.80
C THR A 235 8.46 32.15 -6.05
N GLY A 236 9.01 31.15 -6.75
CA GLY A 236 10.00 30.25 -6.19
C GLY A 236 11.22 31.00 -5.63
N GLY A 237 11.83 30.47 -4.58
CA GLY A 237 12.95 31.14 -3.89
C GLY A 237 12.56 32.32 -2.99
N THR A 238 11.26 32.63 -2.85
CA THR A 238 10.77 33.70 -1.96
C THR A 238 11.26 33.47 -0.52
N PRO A 239 11.97 34.43 0.08
CA PRO A 239 12.47 34.28 1.44
C PRO A 239 11.33 34.34 2.46
N TYR A 240 11.47 33.62 3.55
CA TYR A 240 10.59 33.75 4.71
C TYR A 240 11.41 33.90 6.00
N GLU A 241 10.79 34.57 6.97
CA GLU A 241 11.30 34.74 8.32
C GLU A 241 10.14 34.56 9.30
N ILE A 242 10.34 33.76 10.36
CA ILE A 242 9.30 33.41 11.33
C ILE A 242 9.85 33.64 12.73
N TRP A 243 9.20 34.47 13.54
CA TRP A 243 9.65 34.81 14.88
C TRP A 243 8.75 34.20 15.96
N ASN A 244 9.39 33.62 16.99
CA ASN A 244 8.77 33.11 18.20
C ASN A 244 7.68 32.05 17.98
N MET A 245 7.72 31.30 16.86
CA MET A 245 6.78 30.22 16.56
C MET A 245 7.37 28.81 16.66
N HIS A 246 8.60 28.68 17.16
CA HIS A 246 9.27 27.40 17.39
C HIS A 246 9.74 27.30 18.85
N PRO A 247 9.67 26.11 19.49
CA PRO A 247 10.02 25.96 20.92
C PRO A 247 11.49 26.23 21.25
N ALA A 248 12.40 26.01 20.29
CA ALA A 248 13.85 26.12 20.51
C ALA A 248 14.53 27.22 19.69
N GLN A 249 13.86 27.78 18.68
CA GLN A 249 14.45 28.73 17.75
C GLN A 249 13.68 30.05 17.81
N PRO A 250 14.30 31.17 18.24
CA PRO A 250 13.59 32.45 18.32
C PRO A 250 13.21 32.99 16.94
N MET A 251 13.94 32.58 15.92
CA MET A 251 13.73 32.99 14.55
C MET A 251 14.14 31.86 13.61
N GLN A 252 13.22 31.43 12.76
CA GLN A 252 13.48 30.53 11.63
C GLN A 252 13.58 31.36 10.34
N ARG A 253 14.54 31.04 9.47
CA ARG A 253 14.75 31.69 8.17
C ARG A 253 14.92 30.64 7.09
N GLY A 254 14.40 30.92 5.91
CA GLY A 254 14.60 30.06 4.76
C GLY A 254 14.05 30.68 3.49
N ARG A 255 13.94 29.85 2.45
CA ARG A 255 13.36 30.22 1.16
C ARG A 255 12.39 29.13 0.74
N LEU A 256 11.25 29.53 0.17
CA LEU A 256 10.37 28.59 -0.49
C LEU A 256 11.13 27.94 -1.66
N PRO A 257 10.96 26.63 -1.91
CA PRO A 257 11.68 25.95 -2.96
C PRO A 257 11.36 26.55 -4.34
N ASP A 258 12.38 26.60 -5.20
CA ASP A 258 12.23 27.10 -6.58
C ASP A 258 11.84 25.95 -7.52
N TRP A 259 10.60 25.52 -7.36
CA TRP A 259 10.01 24.38 -8.05
C TRP A 259 8.93 24.82 -9.04
N ARG A 260 8.90 24.15 -10.19
CA ARG A 260 7.85 24.27 -11.20
C ARG A 260 6.94 23.05 -11.10
N ALA A 261 5.75 23.24 -10.55
CA ALA A 261 4.70 22.24 -10.62
C ALA A 261 4.09 22.24 -12.04
N ARG A 262 3.81 21.04 -12.56
CA ARG A 262 3.18 20.82 -13.86
C ARG A 262 2.05 19.83 -13.70
N GLY A 263 0.90 20.11 -14.29
CA GLY A 263 -0.20 19.16 -14.37
C GLY A 263 -0.31 18.64 -15.79
N PHE A 264 -0.70 17.38 -15.95
CA PHE A 264 -1.00 16.82 -17.25
C PHE A 264 -2.38 16.16 -17.24
N VAL A 265 -3.11 16.30 -18.33
CA VAL A 265 -4.49 15.82 -18.48
C VAL A 265 -4.58 14.98 -19.75
N ALA A 266 -5.10 13.77 -19.63
CA ALA A 266 -5.38 12.90 -20.76
C ALA A 266 -6.88 12.83 -21.01
N ARG A 267 -7.31 12.96 -22.26
CA ARG A 267 -8.73 13.04 -22.64
C ARG A 267 -9.17 11.90 -23.55
N LYS A 268 -10.45 11.53 -23.46
CA LYS A 268 -11.12 10.69 -24.46
C LYS A 268 -11.33 11.50 -25.73
N THR A 269 -11.36 10.82 -26.85
CA THR A 269 -11.89 11.35 -28.09
C THR A 269 -13.26 10.72 -28.35
N GLN A 270 -14.04 11.30 -29.27
CA GLN A 270 -15.37 10.81 -29.63
C GLN A 270 -15.38 9.38 -30.22
N ALA A 271 -14.22 8.73 -30.40
CA ALA A 271 -14.09 7.40 -31.01
C ALA A 271 -13.68 6.28 -30.03
N GLY A 272 -14.38 6.11 -28.90
CA GLY A 272 -14.58 4.81 -28.22
C GLY A 272 -13.39 3.89 -27.86
N GLY A 273 -12.14 4.32 -28.01
CA GLY A 273 -10.94 3.56 -27.68
C GLY A 273 -10.52 3.72 -26.21
N ASP A 274 -9.85 2.70 -25.67
CA ASP A 274 -9.29 2.70 -24.30
C ASP A 274 -7.97 3.51 -24.17
N GLU A 275 -7.41 4.02 -25.26
CA GLU A 275 -6.18 4.83 -25.24
C GLU A 275 -6.47 6.34 -25.19
N PRO A 276 -5.65 7.14 -24.47
CA PRO A 276 -5.79 8.58 -24.42
C PRO A 276 -5.38 9.22 -25.76
N GLU A 277 -6.34 9.86 -26.43
CA GLU A 277 -6.10 10.45 -27.77
C GLU A 277 -5.53 11.87 -27.73
N HIS A 278 -5.70 12.58 -26.61
CA HIS A 278 -5.08 13.89 -26.42
C HIS A 278 -4.49 14.01 -25.01
N PHE A 279 -3.26 14.50 -24.93
CA PHE A 279 -2.50 14.68 -23.71
C PHE A 279 -2.03 16.13 -23.63
N ASP A 280 -2.56 16.87 -22.67
CA ASP A 280 -2.37 18.30 -22.50
C ASP A 280 -1.57 18.61 -21.25
N GLU A 281 -0.77 19.66 -21.32
CA GLU A 281 -0.23 20.30 -20.12
C GLU A 281 -1.23 21.31 -19.55
N LEU A 282 -1.34 21.30 -18.23
CA LEU A 282 -2.08 22.24 -17.40
C LEU A 282 -1.09 22.96 -16.49
N GLU A 283 -1.09 24.28 -16.56
CA GLU A 283 -0.22 25.11 -15.74
C GLU A 283 -0.67 25.08 -14.27
N LEU A 284 0.26 24.74 -13.38
CA LEU A 284 0.05 24.76 -11.93
C LEU A 284 0.80 25.93 -11.30
N ARG A 285 0.07 26.76 -10.55
CA ARG A 285 0.59 27.96 -9.90
C ARG A 285 0.69 27.73 -8.41
N LEU A 286 1.83 28.03 -7.78
CA LEU A 286 1.95 28.01 -6.32
C LEU A 286 1.12 29.15 -5.75
N THR A 287 -0.09 28.90 -5.29
CA THR A 287 -0.97 29.96 -4.78
C THR A 287 -0.98 30.03 -3.26
N THR A 288 -0.52 28.99 -2.56
CA THR A 288 -0.56 28.98 -1.10
C THR A 288 0.66 28.31 -0.51
N ALA A 289 1.29 28.99 0.45
CA ALA A 289 2.27 28.42 1.36
C ALA A 289 1.69 28.46 2.78
N TRP A 290 1.49 27.28 3.39
CA TRP A 290 0.96 27.14 4.74
C TRP A 290 2.03 26.60 5.67
N PHE A 291 2.45 27.43 6.63
CA PHE A 291 3.56 27.13 7.53
C PHE A 291 3.08 26.39 8.79
N PHE A 292 3.87 25.40 9.22
CA PHE A 292 3.77 24.71 10.50
C PHE A 292 5.11 24.87 11.26
N PRO A 293 5.39 26.07 11.81
CA PRO A 293 6.76 26.42 12.21
C PRO A 293 7.33 25.52 13.31
N HIS A 294 6.51 25.11 14.29
CA HIS A 294 6.91 24.21 15.38
C HIS A 294 7.19 22.77 14.93
N ARG A 295 6.83 22.42 13.68
CA ARG A 295 7.14 21.13 13.05
C ARG A 295 8.19 21.25 11.95
N GLU A 296 8.69 22.46 11.69
CA GLU A 296 9.66 22.74 10.62
C GLU A 296 9.18 22.29 9.24
N GLN A 297 7.88 22.50 8.97
CA GLN A 297 7.19 22.02 7.78
C GLN A 297 6.39 23.14 7.09
N ILE A 298 6.27 23.05 5.75
CA ILE A 298 5.45 23.94 4.92
C ILE A 298 4.61 23.10 3.96
N ALA A 299 3.29 23.26 3.98
CA ALA A 299 2.43 22.75 2.92
C ALA A 299 2.40 23.73 1.75
N LEU A 300 2.83 23.28 0.58
CA LEU A 300 2.76 24.03 -0.68
C LEU A 300 1.56 23.53 -1.47
N ILE A 301 0.70 24.47 -1.89
CA ILE A 301 -0.54 24.18 -2.61
C ILE A 301 -0.51 24.88 -3.96
N PHE A 302 -0.59 24.08 -5.01
CA PHE A 302 -0.56 24.51 -6.39
C PHE A 302 -1.95 24.34 -7.01
N HIS A 303 -2.43 25.36 -7.71
CA HIS A 303 -3.72 25.32 -8.40
C HIS A 303 -3.55 25.56 -9.89
N GLY A 304 -4.28 24.78 -10.68
CA GLY A 304 -4.50 25.01 -12.10
C GLY A 304 -5.90 24.62 -12.49
N GLU A 305 -6.26 24.91 -13.72
CA GLU A 305 -7.59 24.60 -14.26
C GLU A 305 -7.51 24.36 -15.77
N THR A 306 -8.47 23.59 -16.28
CA THR A 306 -8.64 23.36 -17.72
C THR A 306 -10.12 23.30 -18.08
N ALA A 307 -10.45 23.55 -19.35
CA ALA A 307 -11.80 23.34 -19.85
C ALA A 307 -12.13 21.84 -19.91
N ILE A 308 -13.39 21.49 -19.68
CA ILE A 308 -13.93 20.12 -19.82
C ILE A 308 -15.15 20.14 -20.72
N ALA A 309 -15.38 19.05 -21.44
CA ALA A 309 -16.54 18.91 -22.32
C ALA A 309 -17.78 18.42 -21.56
N GLU A 310 -17.58 17.61 -20.52
CA GLU A 310 -18.64 17.02 -19.70
C GLU A 310 -18.64 17.66 -18.31
N ASP A 311 -19.80 17.85 -17.70
CA ASP A 311 -19.96 18.56 -16.42
C ASP A 311 -19.38 17.81 -15.21
N ASP A 312 -19.23 16.50 -15.33
CA ASP A 312 -18.57 15.61 -14.38
C ASP A 312 -17.09 15.32 -14.74
N ALA A 313 -16.57 15.93 -15.80
CA ALA A 313 -15.26 15.68 -16.38
C ALA A 313 -15.04 14.22 -16.86
N ALA A 314 -16.09 13.51 -17.30
CA ALA A 314 -15.99 12.16 -17.86
C ALA A 314 -15.15 12.08 -19.16
N ASP A 315 -14.93 13.22 -19.82
CA ASP A 315 -14.01 13.39 -20.95
C ASP A 315 -12.54 13.25 -20.53
N ILE A 316 -12.21 13.42 -19.24
CA ILE A 316 -10.86 13.24 -18.72
C ILE A 316 -10.64 11.80 -18.24
N THR A 317 -9.71 11.11 -18.92
CA THR A 317 -9.32 9.75 -18.57
C THR A 317 -8.30 9.73 -17.44
N HIS A 318 -7.27 10.58 -17.51
CA HIS A 318 -6.16 10.59 -16.56
C HIS A 318 -5.72 12.00 -16.17
N LEU A 319 -5.19 12.11 -14.96
CA LEU A 319 -4.48 13.28 -14.46
C LEU A 319 -3.13 12.87 -13.90
N MET A 320 -2.11 13.67 -14.16
CA MET A 320 -0.76 13.41 -13.66
C MET A 320 -0.05 14.70 -13.24
N PRO A 321 0.15 14.94 -11.93
CA PRO A 321 1.00 16.02 -11.47
C PRO A 321 2.48 15.61 -11.45
N ALA A 322 3.34 16.58 -11.70
CA ALA A 322 4.79 16.46 -11.58
C ALA A 322 5.38 17.75 -10.99
N ILE A 323 6.59 17.64 -10.46
CA ILE A 323 7.41 18.78 -10.07
C ILE A 323 8.74 18.68 -10.80
N GLU A 324 9.23 19.82 -11.27
CA GLU A 324 10.57 19.99 -11.83
C GLU A 324 11.30 21.11 -11.10
N ARG A 325 12.62 21.16 -11.22
CA ARG A 325 13.36 22.36 -10.83
C ARG A 325 13.01 23.50 -11.78
N ALA A 326 12.77 24.70 -11.24
CA ALA A 326 12.48 25.86 -12.08
C ALA A 326 13.69 26.26 -12.96
N ALA A 327 14.91 26.01 -12.46
CA ALA A 327 16.16 26.32 -13.16
C ALA A 327 16.44 25.44 -14.39
N ASP A 328 15.86 24.23 -14.45
CA ASP A 328 16.08 23.32 -15.58
C ASP A 328 15.19 23.70 -16.79
N ALA A 329 15.55 23.24 -17.98
CA ALA A 329 14.62 23.26 -19.10
C ALA A 329 13.47 22.27 -18.82
N PRO A 330 12.20 22.66 -19.04
CA PRO A 330 11.09 21.76 -18.78
C PRO A 330 11.15 20.53 -19.67
N ARG A 331 10.88 19.34 -19.11
CA ARG A 331 10.94 18.09 -19.86
C ARG A 331 9.84 18.07 -20.93
N PRO A 332 10.08 17.47 -22.11
CA PRO A 332 9.11 17.44 -23.19
C PRO A 332 7.87 16.64 -22.79
N LEU A 333 6.71 16.97 -23.36
CA LEU A 333 5.44 16.29 -23.10
C LEU A 333 5.51 14.76 -23.33
N ALA A 334 6.28 14.32 -24.34
CA ALA A 334 6.49 12.91 -24.66
C ALA A 334 7.05 12.10 -23.46
N HIS A 335 7.93 12.71 -22.65
CA HIS A 335 8.47 12.08 -21.45
C HIS A 335 7.35 11.68 -20.47
N TYR A 336 6.38 12.57 -20.27
CA TYR A 336 5.26 12.37 -19.37
C TYR A 336 4.23 11.40 -19.94
N LEU A 337 4.02 11.41 -21.26
CA LEU A 337 3.15 10.43 -21.91
C LEU A 337 3.68 8.99 -21.73
N GLU A 338 4.98 8.78 -21.86
CA GLU A 338 5.60 7.45 -21.61
C GLU A 338 5.41 6.98 -20.16
N ILE A 339 5.57 7.89 -19.19
CA ILE A 339 5.35 7.58 -17.77
C ILE A 339 3.88 7.24 -17.52
N LEU A 340 2.95 8.01 -18.10
CA LEU A 340 1.52 7.76 -17.98
C LEU A 340 1.17 6.37 -18.52
N GLN A 341 1.63 6.03 -19.72
CA GLN A 341 1.39 4.72 -20.34
C GLN A 341 1.92 3.58 -19.46
N ARG A 342 3.17 3.71 -18.99
CA ARG A 342 3.81 2.69 -18.14
C ARG A 342 3.10 2.49 -16.80
N ARG A 343 2.68 3.58 -16.15
CA ARG A 343 1.96 3.52 -14.86
C ARG A 343 0.49 3.10 -15.01
N SER A 344 -0.06 3.21 -16.22
CA SER A 344 -1.42 2.78 -16.53
C SER A 344 -1.52 1.32 -16.98
N ASP A 345 -0.38 0.64 -17.17
CA ASP A 345 -0.33 -0.78 -17.53
C ASP A 345 -1.01 -1.66 -16.46
N PRO A 346 -1.99 -2.52 -16.82
CA PRO A 346 -2.74 -3.32 -15.85
C PRO A 346 -1.91 -4.35 -15.07
N GLU A 347 -0.79 -4.83 -15.62
CA GLU A 347 0.02 -5.89 -15.00
C GLU A 347 1.18 -5.34 -14.17
N THR A 348 1.80 -4.25 -14.64
CA THR A 348 3.06 -3.72 -14.11
C THR A 348 2.95 -2.29 -13.58
N GLY A 349 1.90 -1.54 -13.91
CA GLY A 349 1.76 -0.13 -13.56
C GLY A 349 1.84 0.16 -12.05
N ALA A 350 1.33 -0.76 -11.23
CA ALA A 350 1.42 -0.66 -9.77
C ALA A 350 2.88 -0.65 -9.26
N LEU A 351 3.79 -1.38 -9.92
CA LEU A 351 5.22 -1.38 -9.55
C LEU A 351 5.86 -0.02 -9.88
N HIS A 352 5.49 0.58 -11.01
CA HIS A 352 6.04 1.85 -11.45
C HIS A 352 5.58 3.06 -10.62
N THR A 353 4.54 2.90 -9.80
CA THR A 353 4.07 3.94 -8.88
C THR A 353 5.12 4.32 -7.83
N PHE A 354 6.02 3.40 -7.48
CA PHE A 354 7.08 3.64 -6.49
C PHE A 354 8.27 4.47 -7.01
N ARG A 355 8.29 4.79 -8.31
CA ARG A 355 9.39 5.54 -8.95
C ARG A 355 9.15 7.04 -8.92
N ASP A 356 9.11 7.62 -7.74
CA ASP A 356 8.82 9.05 -7.60
C ASP A 356 9.80 9.95 -8.38
N GLU A 357 11.02 9.48 -8.63
CA GLU A 357 12.05 10.18 -9.43
C GLU A 357 11.68 10.41 -10.91
N GLU A 358 10.67 9.69 -11.43
CA GLU A 358 10.14 9.94 -12.78
C GLU A 358 9.29 11.22 -12.83
N LEU A 359 8.64 11.60 -11.72
CA LEU A 359 7.71 12.74 -11.63
C LEU A 359 8.20 13.86 -10.69
N LEU A 360 9.27 13.64 -9.94
CA LEU A 360 9.90 14.57 -9.00
C LEU A 360 11.42 14.58 -9.21
N PRO A 361 12.14 15.69 -8.95
CA PRO A 361 13.60 15.68 -8.92
C PRO A 361 14.07 14.83 -7.73
N ALA A 362 15.10 13.99 -7.94
CA ALA A 362 15.53 13.00 -6.94
C ALA A 362 15.94 13.62 -5.60
N GLU A 363 16.57 14.80 -5.63
CA GLU A 363 16.98 15.56 -4.46
C GLU A 363 15.81 16.10 -3.62
N THR A 364 14.61 16.15 -4.19
CA THR A 364 13.40 16.61 -3.48
C THR A 364 12.68 15.46 -2.78
N ILE A 365 13.10 14.20 -2.98
CA ILE A 365 12.40 13.05 -2.44
C ILE A 365 12.89 12.80 -1.01
N GLY A 366 12.05 13.14 -0.03
CA GLY A 366 12.34 12.89 1.37
C GLY A 366 12.36 11.39 1.71
N PRO A 367 13.05 11.03 2.81
CA PRO A 367 13.16 9.64 3.24
C PRO A 367 11.81 9.03 3.61
N TRP A 368 11.69 7.71 3.44
CA TRP A 368 10.47 6.96 3.77
C TRP A 368 10.79 5.59 4.37
N ILE A 369 9.76 4.73 4.50
CA ILE A 369 9.80 3.44 5.23
C ILE A 369 10.92 2.51 4.73
N ASP A 370 11.27 2.57 3.45
CA ASP A 370 12.32 1.76 2.84
C ASP A 370 13.74 2.31 3.03
N GLN A 371 13.88 3.52 3.57
CA GLN A 371 15.14 4.17 3.90
C GLN A 371 15.39 4.27 5.41
N LEU A 372 14.44 3.83 6.24
CA LEU A 372 14.65 3.66 7.67
C LEU A 372 15.52 2.42 7.88
N GLU A 373 16.69 2.58 8.49
CA GLU A 373 17.57 1.47 8.83
C GLU A 373 16.86 0.50 9.78
N GLU A 374 16.51 -0.70 9.30
CA GLU A 374 16.12 -1.82 10.16
C GLU A 374 17.40 -2.39 10.81
N GLU A 375 17.62 -2.11 12.10
CA GLU A 375 18.65 -2.83 12.88
C GLU A 375 18.37 -4.35 12.80
N GLU A 376 19.37 -5.13 12.37
CA GLU A 376 19.22 -6.59 12.25
C GLU A 376 18.92 -7.20 13.62
N SER A 377 17.74 -7.81 13.77
CA SER A 377 17.33 -8.42 15.03
C SER A 377 18.35 -9.46 15.53
N PRO A 378 18.67 -9.48 16.83
CA PRO A 378 19.56 -10.49 17.42
C PRO A 378 19.16 -11.94 17.10
N LEU A 379 17.86 -12.21 16.91
CA LEU A 379 17.36 -13.53 16.52
C LEU A 379 17.80 -13.93 15.11
N VAL A 380 17.70 -13.01 14.14
CA VAL A 380 18.08 -13.24 12.73
C VAL A 380 19.57 -13.50 12.64
N ARG A 381 20.39 -12.69 13.33
CA ARG A 381 21.83 -12.89 13.45
C ARG A 381 22.17 -14.27 14.03
N ASN A 382 21.54 -14.66 15.13
CA ASN A 382 21.78 -15.95 15.78
C ASN A 382 21.37 -17.14 14.91
N MET A 383 20.25 -17.04 14.17
CA MET A 383 19.83 -18.07 13.22
C MET A 383 20.85 -18.24 12.08
N ARG A 384 21.39 -17.13 11.56
CA ARG A 384 22.40 -17.13 10.49
C ARG A 384 23.71 -17.77 10.95
N GLU A 385 24.20 -17.41 12.14
CA GLU A 385 25.40 -18.02 12.72
C GLU A 385 25.21 -19.52 12.98
N ARG A 386 24.06 -19.93 13.55
CA ARG A 386 23.77 -21.35 13.77
C ARG A 386 23.71 -22.13 12.46
N ALA A 387 23.12 -21.56 11.41
CA ALA A 387 23.06 -22.18 10.09
C ALA A 387 24.46 -22.32 9.46
N ARG A 388 25.35 -21.35 9.69
CA ARG A 388 26.76 -21.39 9.28
C ARG A 388 27.50 -22.53 9.98
N THR A 389 27.42 -22.60 11.31
CA THR A 389 28.06 -23.67 12.10
C THR A 389 27.58 -25.06 11.71
N LEU A 390 26.26 -25.24 11.51
CA LEU A 390 25.70 -26.54 11.09
C LEU A 390 26.22 -26.96 9.71
N ARG A 391 26.41 -26.00 8.80
CA ARG A 391 26.98 -26.27 7.46
C ARG A 391 28.45 -26.65 7.51
N GLU A 392 29.24 -25.97 8.33
CA GLU A 392 30.65 -26.30 8.53
C GLU A 392 30.78 -27.74 9.07
N ASP A 393 29.99 -28.10 10.09
CA ASP A 393 29.94 -29.46 10.64
C ASP A 393 29.49 -30.52 9.61
N LEU A 394 28.48 -30.22 8.81
CA LEU A 394 28.05 -31.10 7.70
C LEU A 394 29.13 -31.26 6.63
N ALA A 395 29.86 -30.19 6.30
CA ALA A 395 30.95 -30.22 5.34
C ALA A 395 32.10 -31.11 5.85
N ASP A 396 32.49 -30.97 7.12
CA ASP A 396 33.56 -31.77 7.73
C ASP A 396 33.20 -33.26 7.75
N LYS A 397 31.97 -33.59 8.13
CA LYS A 397 31.46 -34.97 8.10
C LYS A 397 31.41 -35.54 6.68
N GLY A 398 31.00 -34.73 5.71
CA GLY A 398 30.95 -35.12 4.31
C GLY A 398 32.33 -35.39 3.72
N VAL A 399 33.32 -34.56 4.05
CA VAL A 399 34.72 -34.76 3.64
C VAL A 399 35.31 -36.02 4.28
N ALA A 400 35.02 -36.27 5.56
CA ALA A 400 35.41 -37.50 6.24
C ALA A 400 34.81 -38.77 5.59
N ALA A 401 33.60 -38.66 5.02
CA ALA A 401 32.94 -39.72 4.25
C ALA A 401 33.38 -39.81 2.77
N GLY A 402 34.40 -39.05 2.36
CA GLY A 402 34.98 -39.09 1.01
C GLY A 402 34.28 -38.19 -0.03
N HIS A 403 33.35 -37.32 0.37
CA HIS A 403 32.74 -36.35 -0.53
C HIS A 403 33.66 -35.14 -0.80
N LYS A 404 33.57 -34.57 -2.00
CA LYS A 404 34.39 -33.41 -2.39
C LYS A 404 33.92 -32.14 -1.65
N PRO A 405 34.82 -31.30 -1.10
CA PRO A 405 34.48 -30.08 -0.35
C PRO A 405 33.55 -29.11 -1.11
N ARG A 406 33.66 -29.09 -2.45
CA ARG A 406 32.82 -28.24 -3.31
C ARG A 406 31.31 -28.53 -3.22
N HIS A 407 30.91 -29.72 -2.76
CA HIS A 407 29.49 -30.08 -2.62
C HIS A 407 28.80 -29.41 -1.42
N PHE A 408 29.59 -28.83 -0.50
CA PHE A 408 29.09 -28.19 0.72
C PHE A 408 29.29 -26.66 0.73
N LYS A 409 29.88 -26.10 -0.33
CA LYS A 409 30.00 -24.64 -0.48
C LYS A 409 28.61 -24.04 -0.66
N GLU A 410 28.29 -23.04 0.15
CA GLU A 410 27.10 -22.21 -0.04
C GLU A 410 27.17 -21.59 -1.45
N ARG A 411 26.12 -21.82 -2.23
CA ARG A 411 25.98 -21.12 -3.50
C ARG A 411 25.76 -19.65 -3.17
N ALA A 412 26.66 -18.80 -3.66
CA ALA A 412 26.49 -17.37 -3.55
C ALA A 412 25.13 -16.99 -4.13
N VAL A 413 24.35 -16.24 -3.35
CA VAL A 413 23.12 -15.65 -3.85
C VAL A 413 23.53 -14.66 -4.95
N PRO A 414 23.05 -14.82 -6.19
CA PRO A 414 23.46 -13.93 -7.27
C PRO A 414 22.84 -12.54 -7.07
N GLU A 415 23.52 -11.52 -7.58
CA GLU A 415 22.93 -10.20 -7.78
C GLU A 415 21.66 -10.32 -8.65
N PRO A 416 20.55 -9.62 -8.33
CA PRO A 416 20.39 -8.56 -7.33
C PRO A 416 19.85 -9.03 -5.96
N PHE A 417 19.78 -10.34 -5.67
CA PHE A 417 19.12 -10.85 -4.45
C PHE A 417 20.02 -10.83 -3.20
N THR A 418 21.17 -10.16 -3.29
CA THR A 418 22.14 -10.00 -2.19
C THR A 418 21.68 -8.99 -1.15
N ARG A 419 20.83 -8.04 -1.54
CA ARG A 419 20.21 -7.04 -0.67
C ARG A 419 18.74 -6.86 -0.99
N ARG A 420 18.00 -6.28 -0.04
CA ARG A 420 16.63 -5.83 -0.26
C ARG A 420 16.64 -4.60 -1.20
N PRO A 421 15.86 -4.59 -2.28
CA PRO A 421 15.75 -3.40 -3.14
C PRO A 421 14.97 -2.29 -2.43
N SER A 422 15.25 -1.02 -2.76
CA SER A 422 14.37 0.09 -2.40
C SER A 422 13.04 0.00 -3.14
N LEU A 423 12.04 0.79 -2.73
CA LEU A 423 10.74 0.82 -3.41
C LEU A 423 10.88 1.27 -4.89
N SER A 424 11.74 2.25 -5.18
CA SER A 424 12.00 2.71 -6.55
C SER A 424 12.74 1.67 -7.40
N GLU A 425 13.52 0.77 -6.79
CA GLU A 425 14.23 -0.32 -7.47
C GLU A 425 13.33 -1.55 -7.75
N LEU A 426 12.16 -1.65 -7.10
CA LEU A 426 11.28 -2.82 -7.21
C LEU A 426 10.92 -3.24 -8.64
N PRO A 427 10.58 -2.31 -9.58
CA PRO A 427 10.25 -2.71 -10.95
C PRO A 427 11.42 -3.44 -11.63
N ALA A 428 12.62 -2.84 -11.57
CA ALA A 428 13.82 -3.41 -12.17
C ALA A 428 14.24 -4.71 -11.46
N PHE A 429 14.07 -4.78 -10.13
CA PHE A 429 14.33 -5.99 -9.36
C PHE A 429 13.39 -7.13 -9.79
N MET A 430 12.10 -6.86 -9.98
CA MET A 430 11.11 -7.86 -10.39
C MET A 430 11.35 -8.39 -11.81
N GLU A 431 11.77 -7.53 -12.73
CA GLU A 431 12.17 -7.95 -14.08
C GLU A 431 13.39 -8.88 -14.05
N ARG A 432 14.43 -8.49 -13.29
CA ARG A 432 15.62 -9.33 -13.08
C ARG A 432 15.26 -10.65 -12.41
N ALA A 433 14.34 -10.63 -11.44
CA ALA A 433 13.87 -11.84 -10.77
C ALA A 433 13.22 -12.83 -11.75
N LYS A 434 12.32 -12.35 -12.60
CA LYS A 434 11.67 -13.15 -13.66
C LYS A 434 12.67 -13.64 -14.71
N ALA A 435 13.67 -12.84 -15.06
CA ALA A 435 14.73 -13.26 -15.98
C ALA A 435 15.60 -14.38 -15.38
N TYR A 436 15.99 -14.22 -14.11
CA TYR A 436 16.76 -15.22 -13.38
C TYR A 436 15.99 -16.54 -13.23
N GLU A 437 14.69 -16.49 -12.88
CA GLU A 437 13.83 -17.67 -12.80
C GLU A 437 13.80 -18.44 -14.12
N ARG A 438 13.60 -17.74 -15.25
CA ARG A 438 13.64 -18.33 -16.59
C ARG A 438 14.98 -19.00 -16.90
N GLU A 439 16.09 -18.35 -16.56
CA GLU A 439 17.43 -18.92 -16.74
C GLU A 439 17.65 -20.17 -15.87
N GLN A 440 17.19 -20.18 -14.62
CA GLN A 440 17.30 -21.35 -13.74
C GLN A 440 16.46 -22.53 -14.24
N LEU A 441 15.22 -22.27 -14.70
CA LEU A 441 14.37 -23.29 -15.30
C LEU A 441 15.04 -23.91 -16.53
N GLN A 442 15.62 -23.08 -17.40
CA GLN A 442 16.36 -23.56 -18.57
C GLN A 442 17.59 -24.40 -18.19
N LYS A 443 18.39 -23.97 -17.20
CA LYS A 443 19.53 -24.75 -16.69
C LYS A 443 19.11 -26.09 -16.08
N LEU A 444 17.97 -26.12 -15.39
CA LEU A 444 17.41 -27.36 -14.85
C LEU A 444 16.99 -28.31 -15.97
N GLU A 445 16.35 -27.81 -17.02
CA GLU A 445 15.98 -28.59 -18.19
C GLU A 445 17.21 -29.14 -18.93
N ASP A 446 18.22 -28.31 -19.16
CA ASP A 446 19.47 -28.70 -19.81
C ASP A 446 20.25 -29.70 -18.96
N GLY A 447 20.35 -29.47 -17.65
CA GLY A 447 20.94 -30.41 -16.71
C GLY A 447 20.20 -31.75 -16.68
N ARG A 448 18.87 -31.75 -16.77
CA ARG A 448 18.05 -32.97 -16.88
C ARG A 448 18.34 -33.72 -18.18
N ARG A 449 18.48 -33.00 -19.30
CA ARG A 449 18.86 -33.58 -20.60
C ARG A 449 20.26 -34.20 -20.56
N ASP A 450 21.22 -33.52 -19.95
CA ASP A 450 22.60 -34.00 -19.82
C ASP A 450 22.69 -35.21 -18.89
N LEU A 451 22.00 -35.20 -17.75
CA LEU A 451 21.92 -36.33 -16.84
C LEU A 451 21.32 -37.55 -17.56
N ALA A 452 20.25 -37.34 -18.33
CA ALA A 452 19.63 -38.39 -19.12
C ALA A 452 20.59 -38.98 -20.17
N ARG A 453 21.39 -38.13 -20.83
CA ARG A 453 22.41 -38.57 -21.79
C ARG A 453 23.49 -39.42 -21.12
N HIS A 454 23.99 -38.99 -19.96
CA HIS A 454 25.02 -39.72 -19.20
C HIS A 454 24.50 -41.06 -18.67
N ALA A 455 23.27 -41.10 -18.17
CA ALA A 455 22.65 -42.33 -17.70
C ALA A 455 22.46 -43.34 -18.85
N LYS A 456 22.02 -42.89 -20.02
CA LYS A 456 21.94 -43.75 -21.23
C LYS A 456 23.29 -44.29 -21.66
N ALA A 457 24.35 -43.47 -21.59
CA ALA A 457 25.71 -43.90 -21.89
C ALA A 457 26.26 -44.93 -20.88
N ASN A 458 25.85 -44.86 -19.61
CA ASN A 458 26.26 -45.77 -18.53
C ASN A 458 25.38 -47.04 -18.41
N ALA A 459 24.31 -47.15 -19.20
CA ALA A 459 23.40 -48.30 -19.22
C ALA A 459 24.12 -49.67 -19.41
N PRO A 460 25.13 -49.82 -20.30
CA PRO A 460 25.79 -51.11 -20.52
C PRO A 460 26.62 -51.60 -19.32
N GLU A 461 27.24 -50.68 -18.58
CA GLU A 461 28.05 -50.99 -17.38
C GLU A 461 27.14 -51.29 -16.19
N SER A 462 26.13 -50.45 -15.96
CA SER A 462 25.19 -50.62 -14.85
C SER A 462 24.42 -51.95 -14.91
N ARG A 463 24.01 -52.41 -16.12
CA ARG A 463 23.32 -53.70 -16.30
C ARG A 463 24.10 -54.89 -15.74
N LYS A 464 25.43 -54.84 -15.75
CA LYS A 464 26.29 -55.93 -15.23
C LYS A 464 26.17 -56.12 -13.72
N VAL A 465 25.70 -55.10 -13.00
CA VAL A 465 25.54 -55.09 -11.54
C VAL A 465 24.07 -55.20 -11.12
N GLY A 466 23.16 -55.48 -12.06
CA GLY A 466 21.74 -55.70 -11.81
C GLY A 466 20.85 -54.45 -11.85
N PHE A 467 21.34 -53.30 -12.32
CA PHE A 467 20.56 -52.05 -12.45
C PHE A 467 20.70 -51.45 -13.85
N ASP A 468 19.64 -50.99 -14.51
CA ASP A 468 19.76 -50.31 -15.81
C ASP A 468 19.53 -48.80 -15.67
N THR A 469 20.62 -48.02 -15.69
CA THR A 469 20.54 -46.55 -15.60
C THR A 469 19.87 -45.90 -16.83
N GLY A 470 19.91 -46.55 -18.00
CA GLY A 470 19.21 -46.11 -19.21
C GLY A 470 17.71 -46.35 -19.10
N GLU A 471 17.29 -47.51 -18.59
CA GLU A 471 15.88 -47.84 -18.36
C GLU A 471 15.27 -47.00 -17.23
N MET A 472 16.04 -46.67 -16.19
CA MET A 472 15.63 -45.72 -15.14
C MET A 472 15.40 -44.30 -15.67
N VAL A 473 16.19 -43.86 -16.66
CA VAL A 473 15.98 -42.56 -17.30
C VAL A 473 14.89 -42.60 -18.35
N ASP A 474 14.77 -43.66 -19.13
CA ASP A 474 13.68 -43.81 -20.09
C ASP A 474 12.34 -43.97 -19.39
N SER A 475 12.30 -44.65 -18.24
CA SER A 475 11.12 -44.61 -17.35
C SER A 475 10.94 -43.21 -16.78
N ALA A 476 11.92 -42.53 -16.18
CA ALA A 476 11.76 -41.16 -15.69
C ALA A 476 11.47 -40.09 -16.76
N GLN A 477 11.74 -40.36 -18.05
CA GLN A 477 11.40 -39.50 -19.19
C GLN A 477 10.03 -39.86 -19.80
N ARG A 478 9.59 -41.13 -19.73
CA ARG A 478 8.26 -41.58 -20.18
C ARG A 478 7.18 -41.39 -19.12
N THR A 479 7.54 -41.54 -17.85
CA THR A 479 6.76 -41.07 -16.71
C THR A 479 7.16 -39.64 -16.44
N GLU A 480 6.39 -38.69 -16.97
CA GLU A 480 6.22 -37.46 -16.20
C GLU A 480 5.92 -37.88 -14.76
N VAL A 481 6.66 -37.36 -13.78
CA VAL A 481 6.32 -37.60 -12.37
C VAL A 481 4.96 -36.94 -12.15
N LYS A 482 3.93 -37.78 -12.20
CA LYS A 482 2.52 -37.44 -12.10
C LYS A 482 1.95 -38.16 -10.90
N GLY A 483 1.19 -37.46 -10.07
CA GLY A 483 0.57 -38.06 -8.90
C GLY A 483 1.52 -38.32 -7.74
N PRO A 484 1.00 -38.86 -6.63
CA PRO A 484 1.78 -39.16 -5.45
C PRO A 484 2.87 -40.22 -5.73
N PRO A 485 3.98 -40.20 -4.97
CA PRO A 485 5.03 -41.19 -5.15
C PRO A 485 4.47 -42.60 -4.95
N ALA A 486 4.54 -43.43 -6.00
CA ALA A 486 4.17 -44.84 -5.97
C ALA A 486 5.23 -45.64 -5.17
N PHE A 487 5.27 -45.42 -3.86
CA PHE A 487 6.16 -46.14 -2.95
C PHE A 487 5.34 -47.13 -2.13
N ASP A 488 5.28 -48.38 -2.60
CA ASP A 488 4.72 -49.49 -1.83
C ASP A 488 5.82 -50.20 -1.03
N ALA A 489 5.96 -49.77 0.22
CA ALA A 489 6.89 -50.37 1.18
C ALA A 489 6.68 -51.89 1.28
N LYS A 490 5.46 -52.40 1.10
CA LYS A 490 5.15 -53.83 1.23
C LYS A 490 5.69 -54.64 0.05
N THR A 491 5.58 -54.11 -1.17
CA THR A 491 6.15 -54.72 -2.39
C THR A 491 7.67 -54.66 -2.39
N VAL A 492 8.26 -53.54 -1.96
CA VAL A 492 9.72 -53.40 -1.79
C VAL A 492 10.24 -54.38 -0.72
N MET A 493 9.54 -54.53 0.40
CA MET A 493 9.88 -55.49 1.46
C MET A 493 9.68 -56.96 1.03
N GLN A 494 8.63 -57.28 0.27
CA GLN A 494 8.45 -58.61 -0.33
C GLN A 494 9.58 -58.96 -1.31
N GLY A 495 10.03 -58.00 -2.10
CA GLY A 495 11.21 -58.16 -2.97
C GLY A 495 12.49 -58.39 -2.17
N LEU A 496 12.74 -57.59 -1.12
CA LEU A 496 13.91 -57.72 -0.26
C LEU A 496 13.93 -59.03 0.57
N LEU A 497 12.79 -59.46 1.10
CA LEU A 497 12.65 -60.70 1.86
C LEU A 497 12.62 -61.95 0.96
N GLY A 498 12.19 -61.81 -0.30
CA GLY A 498 12.21 -62.87 -1.31
C GLY A 498 13.60 -63.19 -1.88
N ILE A 499 14.57 -62.28 -1.72
CA ILE A 499 15.98 -62.51 -2.14
C ILE A 499 16.66 -63.58 -1.27
N ALA A 500 16.39 -63.62 0.04
CA ALA A 500 17.04 -64.54 0.97
C ALA A 500 16.88 -66.04 0.64
N PRO A 501 15.68 -66.55 0.28
CA PRO A 501 15.54 -67.93 -0.20
C PRO A 501 16.19 -68.19 -1.57
N ALA A 502 16.30 -67.17 -2.44
CA ALA A 502 16.92 -67.30 -3.77
C ALA A 502 18.47 -67.31 -3.72
N THR A 503 19.09 -66.69 -2.71
CA THR A 503 20.56 -66.57 -2.57
C THR A 503 21.16 -67.46 -1.48
N ARG A 504 20.38 -68.32 -0.82
CA ARG A 504 20.77 -69.14 0.35
C ARG A 504 21.40 -68.32 1.50
N SER A 505 21.00 -67.06 1.64
CA SER A 505 21.45 -66.20 2.74
C SER A 505 20.63 -66.49 4.00
N PRO A 506 21.21 -66.39 5.21
CA PRO A 506 20.48 -66.59 6.45
C PRO A 506 19.31 -65.60 6.57
N GLN A 507 18.15 -66.08 7.03
CA GLN A 507 16.96 -65.24 7.21
C GLN A 507 17.26 -64.13 8.24
N MET A 508 16.87 -62.89 7.90
CA MET A 508 17.04 -61.75 8.83
C MET A 508 16.29 -62.00 10.15
N PRO A 509 16.89 -61.68 11.31
CA PRO A 509 16.20 -61.74 12.60
C PRO A 509 14.91 -60.89 12.62
N PRO A 510 13.84 -61.33 13.31
CA PRO A 510 12.55 -60.62 13.34
C PRO A 510 12.65 -59.15 13.77
N GLU A 511 13.56 -58.83 14.68
CA GLU A 511 13.79 -57.45 15.16
C GLU A 511 14.36 -56.54 14.05
N GLN A 512 15.24 -57.06 13.20
CA GLN A 512 15.80 -56.33 12.07
C GLN A 512 14.80 -56.20 10.92
N GLN A 513 13.93 -57.20 10.73
CA GLN A 513 12.81 -57.11 9.79
C GLN A 513 11.85 -55.98 10.21
N LEU A 514 11.46 -55.93 11.49
CA LEU A 514 10.58 -54.89 12.03
C LEU A 514 11.21 -53.49 11.94
N ALA A 515 12.50 -53.35 12.24
CA ALA A 515 13.21 -52.08 12.11
C ALA A 515 13.28 -51.59 10.65
N LEU A 516 13.45 -52.51 9.69
CA LEU A 516 13.47 -52.19 8.26
C LEU A 516 12.07 -51.82 7.75
N GLU A 517 11.03 -52.52 8.20
CA GLU A 517 9.62 -52.17 7.93
C GLU A 517 9.28 -50.77 8.45
N GLN A 518 9.69 -50.45 9.68
CA GLN A 518 9.50 -49.12 10.27
C GLN A 518 10.28 -48.03 9.50
N ALA A 519 11.51 -48.31 9.07
CA ALA A 519 12.31 -47.38 8.27
C ALA A 519 11.67 -47.13 6.89
N ALA A 520 11.18 -48.19 6.23
CA ALA A 520 10.47 -48.09 4.95
C ALA A 520 9.17 -47.29 5.08
N GLU A 521 8.40 -47.51 6.15
CA GLU A 521 7.16 -46.78 6.43
C GLU A 521 7.43 -45.30 6.78
N ASN A 522 8.50 -45.01 7.54
CA ASN A 522 8.92 -43.63 7.82
C ASN A 522 9.41 -42.92 6.55
N GLY A 523 10.15 -43.63 5.68
CA GLY A 523 10.57 -43.12 4.38
C GLY A 523 9.38 -42.81 3.47
N ARG A 524 8.39 -43.71 3.43
CA ARG A 524 7.12 -43.50 2.71
C ARG A 524 6.40 -42.25 3.19
N ARG A 525 6.27 -42.07 4.51
CA ARG A 525 5.66 -40.87 5.11
C ARG A 525 6.40 -39.60 4.75
N GLY A 526 7.74 -39.62 4.79
CA GLY A 526 8.57 -38.47 4.40
C GLY A 526 8.40 -38.07 2.93
N LEU A 527 8.29 -39.06 2.02
CA LEU A 527 8.02 -38.81 0.60
C LEU A 527 6.62 -38.23 0.36
N ILE A 528 5.61 -38.72 1.06
CA ILE A 528 4.24 -38.17 0.99
C ILE A 528 4.20 -36.75 1.56
N ASP A 529 4.94 -36.45 2.63
CA ASP A 529 5.04 -35.10 3.19
C ASP A 529 5.73 -34.12 2.24
N MET A 530 6.79 -34.57 1.56
CA MET A 530 7.44 -33.80 0.51
C MET A 530 6.49 -33.54 -0.67
N TYR A 531 5.76 -34.56 -1.11
CA TYR A 531 4.77 -34.45 -2.18
C TYR A 531 3.61 -33.50 -1.80
N ARG A 532 3.09 -33.56 -0.56
CA ARG A 532 2.04 -32.65 -0.08
C ARG A 532 2.42 -31.18 -0.22
N LEU A 533 3.69 -30.83 -0.01
CA LEU A 533 4.20 -29.47 -0.09
C LEU A 533 4.59 -29.04 -1.52
N GLY A 534 4.84 -30.00 -2.41
CA GLY A 534 5.43 -29.78 -3.74
C GLY A 534 4.57 -30.19 -4.94
N ALA A 535 3.40 -30.82 -4.75
CA ALA A 535 2.57 -31.37 -5.82
C ALA A 535 2.20 -30.36 -6.93
N GLN A 536 2.02 -29.08 -6.59
CA GLN A 536 1.74 -28.02 -7.56
C GLN A 536 2.86 -27.77 -8.59
N HIS A 537 4.07 -28.23 -8.32
CA HIS A 537 5.23 -28.08 -9.21
C HIS A 537 5.46 -29.34 -10.07
N GLN A 538 4.59 -30.35 -9.96
CA GLN A 538 4.58 -31.56 -10.79
C GLN A 538 3.49 -31.48 -11.86
N SER A 539 3.62 -32.34 -12.90
CA SER A 539 2.55 -32.57 -13.87
C SER A 539 1.29 -33.10 -13.18
N ALA A 540 0.13 -32.78 -13.75
CA ALA A 540 -1.14 -33.26 -13.21
C ALA A 540 -1.20 -34.79 -13.19
N ALA A 541 -1.68 -35.36 -12.08
CA ALA A 541 -2.04 -36.77 -12.05
C ALA A 541 -3.10 -37.07 -13.10
N ASP A 542 -2.96 -38.21 -13.77
CA ASP A 542 -3.97 -38.70 -14.71
C ASP A 542 -5.25 -39.07 -13.95
N ALA A 543 -6.40 -38.92 -14.61
CA ALA A 543 -7.68 -39.37 -14.04
C ALA A 543 -7.65 -40.89 -13.82
N MET A 544 -8.32 -41.37 -12.76
CA MET A 544 -8.49 -42.81 -12.55
C MET A 544 -9.26 -43.40 -13.72
N ASP A 545 -8.87 -44.61 -14.16
CA ASP A 545 -9.66 -45.37 -15.13
C ASP A 545 -11.06 -45.70 -14.58
N GLY A 546 -12.03 -45.93 -15.47
CA GLY A 546 -13.43 -46.09 -15.08
C GLY A 546 -13.71 -47.24 -14.10
N THR A 547 -12.91 -48.31 -14.16
CA THR A 547 -13.00 -49.46 -13.24
C THR A 547 -12.49 -49.13 -11.85
N ARG A 548 -11.29 -48.54 -11.74
CA ARG A 548 -10.68 -48.13 -10.47
C ARG A 548 -11.41 -46.95 -9.84
N ALA A 549 -11.95 -46.04 -10.65
CA ALA A 549 -12.79 -44.96 -10.17
C ALA A 549 -14.09 -45.48 -9.53
N ALA A 550 -14.73 -46.50 -10.12
CA ALA A 550 -15.91 -47.14 -9.55
C ALA A 550 -15.59 -47.85 -8.22
N GLU A 551 -14.49 -48.61 -8.16
CA GLU A 551 -14.02 -49.27 -6.94
C GLU A 551 -13.66 -48.26 -5.83
N ALA A 552 -12.96 -47.18 -6.18
CA ALA A 552 -12.62 -46.11 -5.26
C ALA A 552 -13.88 -45.43 -4.70
N ARG A 553 -14.87 -45.15 -5.56
CA ARG A 553 -16.14 -44.56 -5.16
C ARG A 553 -16.94 -45.49 -4.24
N GLU A 554 -17.02 -46.77 -4.58
CA GLU A 554 -17.70 -47.77 -3.73
C GLU A 554 -17.02 -47.90 -2.36
N ARG A 555 -15.68 -47.94 -2.34
CA ARG A 555 -14.90 -47.97 -1.10
C ARG A 555 -15.16 -46.74 -0.23
N VAL A 556 -15.22 -45.55 -0.83
CA VAL A 556 -15.55 -44.32 -0.11
C VAL A 556 -16.97 -44.40 0.47
N LEU A 557 -17.96 -44.89 -0.27
CA LEU A 557 -19.32 -45.06 0.22
C LEU A 557 -19.40 -46.05 1.40
N GLN A 558 -18.68 -47.18 1.32
CA GLN A 558 -18.61 -48.16 2.40
C GLN A 558 -17.99 -47.57 3.68
N LEU A 559 -16.90 -46.81 3.54
CA LEU A 559 -16.26 -46.14 4.68
C LEU A 559 -17.15 -45.04 5.25
N MET A 560 -17.86 -44.29 4.41
CA MET A 560 -18.84 -43.28 4.85
C MET A 560 -20.04 -43.89 5.58
N ALA A 561 -20.43 -45.12 5.24
CA ALA A 561 -21.49 -45.85 5.94
C ALA A 561 -21.04 -46.45 7.28
N THR A 562 -19.74 -46.59 7.51
CA THR A 562 -19.19 -47.28 8.69
C THR A 562 -18.42 -46.33 9.61
N THR A 563 -17.17 -46.01 9.28
CA THR A 563 -16.24 -45.27 10.15
C THR A 563 -16.21 -43.77 9.88
N ARG A 564 -16.59 -43.35 8.66
CA ARG A 564 -16.36 -42.02 8.08
C ARG A 564 -14.89 -41.60 8.08
N ASP A 565 -13.98 -42.56 8.17
CA ASP A 565 -12.54 -42.33 8.16
C ASP A 565 -11.95 -42.65 6.79
N LEU A 566 -11.52 -41.60 6.10
CA LEU A 566 -10.88 -41.61 4.80
C LEU A 566 -9.43 -41.15 4.90
N SER A 567 -8.88 -41.07 6.12
CA SER A 567 -7.56 -40.50 6.38
C SER A 567 -6.46 -41.31 5.69
N GLY A 568 -5.55 -40.61 5.00
CA GLY A 568 -4.40 -41.21 4.31
C GLY A 568 -4.74 -42.06 3.08
N LEU A 569 -6.00 -42.08 2.62
CA LEU A 569 -6.36 -42.76 1.37
C LEU A 569 -5.79 -42.04 0.15
N ASP A 570 -5.43 -42.82 -0.87
CA ASP A 570 -5.11 -42.30 -2.20
C ASP A 570 -6.36 -42.36 -3.08
N LEU A 571 -6.93 -41.18 -3.34
CA LEU A 571 -8.09 -40.92 -4.18
C LEU A 571 -7.70 -39.99 -5.34
N THR A 572 -6.41 -39.96 -5.70
CA THR A 572 -5.87 -39.16 -6.79
C THR A 572 -6.55 -39.51 -8.11
N GLY A 573 -7.15 -38.53 -8.77
CA GLY A 573 -7.88 -38.69 -10.03
C GLY A 573 -9.24 -39.38 -9.92
N ALA A 574 -9.76 -39.65 -8.72
CA ALA A 574 -11.04 -40.34 -8.53
C ALA A 574 -12.25 -39.46 -8.89
N ASP A 575 -13.33 -40.09 -9.38
CA ASP A 575 -14.62 -39.43 -9.58
C ASP A 575 -15.55 -39.59 -8.36
N LEU A 576 -15.54 -38.55 -7.53
CA LEU A 576 -16.35 -38.40 -6.34
C LEU A 576 -17.39 -37.28 -6.53
N SER A 577 -17.81 -36.98 -7.77
CA SER A 577 -18.82 -35.97 -8.03
C SER A 577 -20.15 -36.29 -7.32
N GLY A 578 -20.78 -35.28 -6.72
CA GLY A 578 -22.07 -35.36 -6.03
C GLY A 578 -22.09 -36.21 -4.75
N ILE A 579 -20.94 -36.64 -4.25
CA ILE A 579 -20.88 -37.53 -3.07
C ILE A 579 -21.20 -36.77 -1.77
N ASP A 580 -21.75 -37.47 -0.79
CA ASP A 580 -21.93 -36.96 0.58
C ASP A 580 -20.76 -37.39 1.48
N LEU A 581 -19.92 -36.42 1.84
CA LEU A 581 -18.76 -36.54 2.74
C LEU A 581 -18.94 -35.68 4.01
N ARG A 582 -20.18 -35.36 4.40
CA ARG A 582 -20.43 -34.52 5.58
C ARG A 582 -19.89 -35.19 6.86
N GLY A 583 -19.05 -34.45 7.58
CA GLY A 583 -18.35 -34.94 8.78
C GLY A 583 -17.30 -36.02 8.53
N ALA A 584 -16.85 -36.22 7.29
CA ALA A 584 -15.79 -37.19 6.98
C ALA A 584 -14.43 -36.75 7.56
N ARG A 585 -13.61 -37.72 8.00
CA ARG A 585 -12.20 -37.48 8.34
C ARG A 585 -11.34 -37.74 7.10
N LEU A 586 -10.81 -36.68 6.51
CA LEU A 586 -9.98 -36.65 5.30
C LEU A 586 -8.52 -36.27 5.64
N HIS A 587 -8.05 -36.62 6.84
CA HIS A 587 -6.74 -36.21 7.30
C HIS A 587 -5.65 -36.84 6.41
N ARG A 588 -4.81 -36.00 5.78
CA ARG A 588 -3.74 -36.43 4.86
C ARG A 588 -4.20 -37.28 3.67
N THR A 589 -5.48 -37.18 3.29
CA THR A 589 -6.01 -37.85 2.09
C THR A 589 -5.45 -37.20 0.83
N LEU A 590 -5.10 -38.02 -0.18
CA LEU A 590 -4.59 -37.56 -1.47
C LEU A 590 -5.75 -37.49 -2.46
N LEU A 591 -6.07 -36.29 -2.92
CA LEU A 591 -7.21 -35.95 -3.80
C LEU A 591 -6.73 -35.10 -4.99
N GLU A 592 -5.45 -35.25 -5.38
CA GLU A 592 -4.94 -34.53 -6.55
C GLU A 592 -5.76 -34.93 -7.80
N SER A 593 -6.14 -33.95 -8.63
CA SER A 593 -6.95 -34.15 -9.84
C SER A 593 -8.31 -34.86 -9.62
N ALA A 594 -8.77 -35.04 -8.39
CA ALA A 594 -10.05 -35.69 -8.11
C ALA A 594 -11.24 -34.81 -8.51
N SER A 595 -12.32 -35.43 -9.01
CA SER A 595 -13.59 -34.74 -9.26
C SER A 595 -14.46 -34.79 -8.01
N LEU A 596 -14.68 -33.64 -7.38
CA LEU A 596 -15.56 -33.42 -6.23
C LEU A 596 -16.69 -32.44 -6.59
N ALA A 597 -17.02 -32.34 -7.88
CA ALA A 597 -18.04 -31.41 -8.36
C ALA A 597 -19.39 -31.73 -7.70
N GLY A 598 -20.03 -30.74 -7.07
CA GLY A 598 -21.29 -30.91 -6.35
C GLY A 598 -21.22 -31.72 -5.06
N ALA A 599 -20.03 -32.12 -4.58
CA ALA A 599 -19.88 -32.90 -3.36
C ALA A 599 -20.23 -32.09 -2.09
N GLN A 600 -20.73 -32.77 -1.06
CA GLN A 600 -21.08 -32.17 0.24
C GLN A 600 -20.00 -32.54 1.28
N LEU A 601 -19.14 -31.61 1.65
CA LEU A 601 -18.04 -31.79 2.62
C LEU A 601 -18.26 -30.98 3.91
N ASP A 602 -19.52 -30.67 4.25
CA ASP A 602 -19.80 -29.83 5.42
C ASP A 602 -19.33 -30.49 6.72
N GLY A 603 -18.59 -29.73 7.54
CA GLY A 603 -18.03 -30.21 8.80
C GLY A 603 -16.96 -31.30 8.66
N ALA A 604 -16.47 -31.59 7.46
CA ALA A 604 -15.38 -32.55 7.27
C ALA A 604 -14.03 -32.03 7.82
N ASP A 605 -13.14 -32.95 8.19
CA ASP A 605 -11.77 -32.64 8.59
C ASP A 605 -10.79 -33.03 7.48
N ALA A 606 -10.45 -32.08 6.62
CA ALA A 606 -9.47 -32.22 5.55
C ALA A 606 -8.10 -31.64 5.93
N THR A 607 -7.75 -31.67 7.23
CA THR A 607 -6.44 -31.23 7.71
C THR A 607 -5.34 -31.96 6.96
N GLU A 608 -4.41 -31.21 6.38
CA GLU A 608 -3.26 -31.73 5.63
C GLU A 608 -3.59 -32.57 4.37
N ALA A 609 -4.82 -32.47 3.83
CA ALA A 609 -5.19 -33.11 2.58
C ALA A 609 -4.52 -32.46 1.35
N VAL A 610 -4.33 -33.24 0.27
CA VAL A 610 -3.80 -32.75 -1.03
C VAL A 610 -4.96 -32.63 -2.01
N LEU A 611 -5.43 -31.41 -2.25
CA LEU A 611 -6.54 -31.09 -3.17
C LEU A 611 -6.04 -30.35 -4.42
N VAL A 612 -4.78 -30.55 -4.80
CA VAL A 612 -4.15 -29.86 -5.93
C VAL A 612 -4.87 -30.24 -7.22
N ARG A 613 -5.28 -29.26 -8.04
CA ARG A 613 -6.05 -29.49 -9.29
C ARG A 613 -7.39 -30.24 -9.11
N ALA A 614 -7.88 -30.39 -7.88
CA ALA A 614 -9.19 -31.00 -7.65
C ALA A 614 -10.32 -30.12 -8.22
N ASN A 615 -11.38 -30.74 -8.74
CA ASN A 615 -12.57 -30.04 -9.18
C ASN A 615 -13.61 -29.97 -8.04
N LEU A 616 -13.72 -28.81 -7.39
CA LEU A 616 -14.67 -28.52 -6.31
C LEU A 616 -15.86 -27.69 -6.79
N ALA A 617 -16.10 -27.59 -8.10
CA ALA A 617 -17.17 -26.77 -8.64
C ALA A 617 -18.53 -27.17 -8.02
N HIS A 618 -19.29 -26.19 -7.53
CA HIS A 618 -20.57 -26.40 -6.85
C HIS A 618 -20.53 -27.23 -5.55
N ALA A 619 -19.35 -27.53 -5.00
CA ALA A 619 -19.24 -28.26 -3.74
C ALA A 619 -19.56 -27.37 -2.53
N SER A 620 -19.96 -27.99 -1.42
CA SER A 620 -20.11 -27.32 -0.13
C SER A 620 -19.01 -27.76 0.83
N LEU A 621 -18.24 -26.81 1.38
CA LEU A 621 -17.23 -27.03 2.42
C LEU A 621 -17.56 -26.20 3.67
N ALA A 622 -18.85 -26.02 3.99
CA ALA A 622 -19.24 -25.21 5.13
C ALA A 622 -18.72 -25.85 6.43
N HIS A 623 -18.13 -25.06 7.32
CA HIS A 623 -17.53 -25.55 8.58
C HIS A 623 -16.41 -26.60 8.42
N CYS A 624 -15.88 -26.80 7.21
CA CYS A 624 -14.81 -27.76 6.95
C CYS A 624 -13.47 -27.26 7.53
N VAL A 625 -12.67 -28.17 8.08
CA VAL A 625 -11.32 -27.89 8.59
C VAL A 625 -10.30 -28.18 7.48
N LEU A 626 -9.62 -27.13 7.01
CA LEU A 626 -8.64 -27.18 5.90
C LEU A 626 -7.25 -26.71 6.36
N ASP A 627 -6.92 -26.95 7.64
CA ASP A 627 -5.62 -26.58 8.19
C ASP A 627 -4.50 -27.30 7.44
N ARG A 628 -3.56 -26.53 6.88
CA ARG A 628 -2.41 -27.05 6.10
C ARG A 628 -2.79 -27.91 4.89
N ALA A 629 -4.05 -27.89 4.44
CA ALA A 629 -4.46 -28.53 3.19
C ALA A 629 -3.85 -27.78 1.99
N ASN A 630 -3.47 -28.52 0.94
CA ASN A 630 -2.94 -27.94 -0.30
C ASN A 630 -4.04 -27.86 -1.37
N LEU A 631 -4.59 -26.67 -1.58
CA LEU A 631 -5.64 -26.37 -2.55
C LEU A 631 -5.12 -25.73 -3.86
N SER A 632 -3.80 -25.74 -4.08
CA SER A 632 -3.20 -25.05 -5.23
C SER A 632 -3.80 -25.55 -6.56
N LEU A 633 -4.16 -24.64 -7.46
CA LEU A 633 -4.75 -24.94 -8.77
C LEU A 633 -6.11 -25.69 -8.72
N ALA A 634 -6.76 -25.82 -7.56
CA ALA A 634 -8.10 -26.39 -7.46
C ALA A 634 -9.14 -25.48 -8.15
N ARG A 635 -10.17 -26.08 -8.75
CA ARG A 635 -11.30 -25.35 -9.36
C ARG A 635 -12.42 -25.20 -8.34
N CYS A 636 -12.66 -23.98 -7.87
CA CYS A 636 -13.61 -23.69 -6.80
C CYS A 636 -14.81 -22.85 -7.28
N GLU A 637 -15.28 -23.09 -8.50
CA GLU A 637 -16.38 -22.34 -9.10
C GLU A 637 -17.69 -22.58 -8.31
N ARG A 638 -18.28 -21.51 -7.78
CA ARG A 638 -19.52 -21.57 -6.97
C ARG A 638 -19.43 -22.54 -5.78
N THR A 639 -18.24 -22.70 -5.21
CA THR A 639 -17.99 -23.52 -4.01
C THR A 639 -18.28 -22.72 -2.74
N SER A 640 -18.98 -23.30 -1.77
CA SER A 640 -19.21 -22.66 -0.46
C SER A 640 -18.07 -22.94 0.52
N PHE A 641 -17.43 -21.90 1.05
CA PHE A 641 -16.45 -21.99 2.14
C PHE A 641 -16.98 -21.35 3.44
N ALA A 642 -18.29 -21.27 3.62
CA ALA A 642 -18.91 -20.61 4.77
C ALA A 642 -18.36 -21.19 6.09
N HIS A 643 -17.76 -20.34 6.92
CA HIS A 643 -17.18 -20.73 8.21
C HIS A 643 -16.10 -21.84 8.15
N ALA A 644 -15.51 -22.10 6.98
CA ALA A 644 -14.40 -23.04 6.85
C ALA A 644 -13.11 -22.49 7.50
N ARG A 645 -12.30 -23.37 8.10
CA ARG A 645 -11.03 -23.00 8.73
C ARG A 645 -9.89 -23.17 7.73
N LEU A 646 -9.36 -22.05 7.24
CA LEU A 646 -8.33 -21.99 6.19
C LEU A 646 -7.05 -21.32 6.69
N SER A 647 -5.89 -21.86 6.31
CA SER A 647 -4.59 -21.19 6.46
C SER A 647 -4.48 -19.94 5.54
N PRO A 648 -3.61 -18.96 5.86
CA PRO A 648 -3.45 -17.75 5.04
C PRO A 648 -3.12 -18.02 3.56
N ARG A 649 -2.35 -19.08 3.27
CA ARG A 649 -1.99 -19.51 1.90
C ARG A 649 -3.20 -20.11 1.17
N ALA A 650 -4.05 -20.87 1.86
CA ALA A 650 -5.26 -21.47 1.29
C ALA A 650 -6.35 -20.42 1.00
N ARG A 651 -6.43 -19.34 1.79
CA ARG A 651 -7.36 -18.22 1.55
C ARG A 651 -7.12 -17.54 0.20
N ARG A 652 -5.87 -17.36 -0.22
CA ARG A 652 -5.52 -16.71 -1.51
C ARG A 652 -6.04 -17.48 -2.72
N VAL A 653 -5.97 -18.81 -2.69
CA VAL A 653 -6.42 -19.68 -3.79
C VAL A 653 -7.96 -19.71 -3.85
N ALA A 654 -8.62 -19.74 -2.69
CA ALA A 654 -10.08 -19.62 -2.61
C ALA A 654 -10.58 -18.26 -3.13
N SER A 655 -9.84 -17.16 -2.90
CA SER A 655 -10.21 -15.83 -3.39
C SER A 655 -9.90 -15.60 -4.88
N SER A 656 -8.80 -16.16 -5.42
CA SER A 656 -8.39 -15.91 -6.81
C SER A 656 -9.28 -16.63 -7.83
N THR A 657 -9.80 -17.80 -7.47
CA THR A 657 -10.72 -18.57 -8.32
C THR A 657 -12.17 -18.09 -8.23
N ALA A 658 -12.60 -17.54 -7.08
CA ALA A 658 -13.91 -16.90 -6.95
C ALA A 658 -14.08 -15.67 -7.85
N ILE A 659 -12.99 -14.96 -8.16
CA ILE A 659 -12.99 -13.76 -9.02
C ILE A 659 -13.09 -14.11 -10.52
N SER A 660 -12.57 -15.27 -10.96
CA SER A 660 -12.65 -15.68 -12.38
C SER A 660 -14.11 -15.96 -12.82
N ALA A 661 -14.95 -16.52 -11.95
CA ALA A 661 -16.35 -16.81 -12.26
C ALA A 661 -17.26 -15.56 -12.36
N ALA A 662 -16.84 -14.43 -11.77
CA ALA A 662 -17.56 -13.15 -11.92
C ALA A 662 -17.32 -12.50 -13.29
N ARG A 663 -16.23 -12.86 -13.99
CA ARG A 663 -15.92 -12.35 -15.33
C ARG A 663 -16.61 -13.14 -16.44
N ASP A 664 -16.71 -14.47 -16.32
CA ASP A 664 -17.32 -15.33 -17.36
C ASP A 664 -18.86 -15.40 -17.31
N SER A 665 -19.51 -14.76 -16.34
CA SER A 665 -20.98 -14.64 -16.26
C SER A 665 -21.53 -13.30 -16.75
N ARG A 666 -20.67 -12.46 -17.36
CA ARG A 666 -21.04 -11.19 -18.01
C ARG A 666 -20.60 -11.09 -19.48
N SER A 667 -20.45 -12.23 -20.17
CA SER A 667 -20.31 -12.27 -21.63
C SER A 667 -21.63 -12.68 -22.28
#